data_AF-A0A8C7KRX5-F1
#
_entry.id   AF-A0A8C7KRX5-F1
#
_cell.length_a   1.000
_cell.length_b   1.000
_cell.length_c   1.000
_cell.angle_alpha   90.00
_cell.angle_beta   90.00
_cell.angle_gamma   90.00
#
_symmetry.space_group_name_H-M   'P 1'
#
loop_
_entity.id
_entity.type
_entity.pdbx_description
1 polymer ?
#
loop_
_entity_poly.entity_id
_entity_poly.type
_entity_poly.pdbx_seq_one_letter_code
_entity_poly.pdbx_strand_id
1 'polypeptide(L)'
;MLQLSATFDLQQDVVSSIFKKEATVGIIKEYSGIVDTRILNIERDGGVLYSWKGETGTTRIGKYDPNTRQNKLLYTFDKQVCVSSCSLNKEETLLAVSLAQRTRTEERLRPVSKCLTLLIEIHPINNTKVLKAVDCRVRVQFLHPDTERDSVLESHLLLVAEDGYVEQLHVMLVRQEGYRVVMLNPECLAKDRVAEEFSWVQWDSQTQRLFYLTYREKAVLKCVQFCHDRNCETLFELVLELPSNPFSCMRFVNLGFDHHQETQQEREEMRMVVITNNTGSMCVCYSQPACVNQEITYTIVLVHRGCSKTFSVALDGTPSPCGTDLLPLFIPIGYYVVVYLSGHFLHCINTRQQELLCHSLFLSGVDAELGVLGSDSVVLSLPESSLLDLNTGRMYTVDLNPSFLMDLLHCSHSRPDAQRLAALHCLLLYMGPNAALELKIIDWICDNVMPFDTFDQIQEFILASLYRIIYKKCLSLDEVLPYSSVFEKKKVPEALDQVPGVTCTTELHAEPVFKGKARSLQGYWEELQWSTEKMKYFEAVPNPRYRASQNLPDWTKLLTTLKSKNKKASNYLRHIEENTKQVLSMVDSWNLDQKVVPLFQEEDSQQRALIGLMVDKLREHLNRHLPRLGKKKIDVLVVNYVAKLLELIRRMLESVWLKYKLGPLVLCLKQRGSSAEWAVFHVMCRILEATKTLCLPLPPGYHTLLSVLGVRCLPRHTFLQYVDHGVLQLTETFVSRLMTGRCVLMNTESESWQYSPVLFHNLDNSDANEELKFSILKRLPESMEQRICHLWDHPISSACISRDYVRGLLEKHAKTKGSMFMERDEPGFRPEFLPLTFLTKILLDVEDRALNPFEEQENVDARFVEETALKQTLILMGFQDK
;
A
#
# COMPACT_ATOMS: atom_id res chain seq x y z
N MET A 1 10.13 -16.04 9.34
CA MET A 1 9.27 -14.91 8.87
C MET A 1 9.56 -13.57 9.55
N LEU A 2 9.55 -13.49 10.89
CA LEU A 2 9.79 -12.23 11.59
C LEU A 2 11.30 -11.99 11.79
N GLN A 3 11.72 -10.73 11.67
CA GLN A 3 13.04 -10.26 12.03
C GLN A 3 12.94 -9.58 13.41
N LEU A 4 13.66 -10.13 14.39
CA LEU A 4 13.72 -9.61 15.75
C LEU A 4 15.03 -8.84 15.94
N SER A 5 14.93 -7.53 16.14
CA SER A 5 16.08 -6.69 16.50
C SER A 5 16.06 -6.36 17.99
N ALA A 6 17.09 -6.76 18.72
CA ALA A 6 17.20 -6.44 20.14
C ALA A 6 17.41 -4.93 20.34
N THR A 7 16.53 -4.30 21.13
CA THR A 7 16.61 -2.87 21.47
C THR A 7 17.11 -2.63 22.88
N PHE A 8 16.94 -3.61 23.77
CA PHE A 8 17.41 -3.55 25.15
C PHE A 8 17.76 -4.96 25.64
N ASP A 9 18.86 -5.08 26.37
CA ASP A 9 19.27 -6.31 27.05
C ASP A 9 19.59 -5.99 28.51
N LEU A 10 18.76 -6.51 29.44
CA LEU A 10 18.92 -6.28 30.87
C LEU A 10 20.34 -6.62 31.40
N GLN A 11 20.98 -7.66 30.87
CA GLN A 11 22.31 -8.06 31.29
C GLN A 11 23.38 -7.10 30.78
N GLN A 12 23.30 -6.73 29.49
CA GLN A 12 24.31 -5.86 28.87
C GLN A 12 24.13 -4.39 29.29
N ASP A 13 22.91 -3.87 29.25
CA ASP A 13 22.62 -2.45 29.43
C ASP A 13 22.54 -2.04 30.91
N VAL A 14 22.03 -2.91 31.78
CA VAL A 14 21.79 -2.59 33.20
C VAL A 14 22.80 -3.28 34.11
N VAL A 15 22.82 -4.61 34.12
CA VAL A 15 23.63 -5.39 35.08
C VAL A 15 25.12 -5.04 34.95
N SER A 16 25.65 -4.95 33.74
CA SER A 16 27.04 -4.57 33.50
C SER A 16 27.38 -3.16 34.05
N SER A 17 26.44 -2.22 33.96
CA SER A 17 26.60 -0.86 34.48
C SER A 17 26.53 -0.82 36.01
N ILE A 18 25.68 -1.64 36.62
CA ILE A 18 25.57 -1.75 38.08
C ILE A 18 26.90 -2.28 38.62
N PHE A 19 27.43 -3.36 38.05
CA PHE A 19 28.72 -3.92 38.46
C PHE A 19 29.86 -2.92 38.35
N LYS A 20 29.95 -2.16 37.25
CA LYS A 20 30.97 -1.10 37.10
C LYS A 20 30.86 -0.04 38.19
N LYS A 21 29.65 0.41 38.52
CA LYS A 21 29.43 1.43 39.56
C LYS A 21 29.73 0.90 40.95
N GLU A 22 29.30 -0.32 41.28
CA GLU A 22 29.55 -0.93 42.59
C GLU A 22 31.04 -1.27 42.79
N ALA A 23 31.73 -1.72 41.73
CA ALA A 23 33.19 -1.92 41.76
C ALA A 23 33.97 -0.62 42.03
N THR A 24 33.45 0.53 41.58
CA THR A 24 34.09 1.84 41.78
C THR A 24 33.95 2.35 43.23
N VAL A 25 32.95 1.87 43.98
CA VAL A 25 32.67 2.28 45.38
C VAL A 25 33.54 1.51 46.40
N GLY A 26 34.37 0.56 45.95
CA GLY A 26 35.53 0.11 46.73
C GLY A 26 35.24 -0.92 47.83
N ILE A 27 34.35 -1.88 47.59
CA ILE A 27 34.23 -3.10 48.42
C ILE A 27 34.19 -4.30 47.48
N ILE A 28 35.34 -4.79 47.02
CA ILE A 28 35.40 -5.99 46.16
C ILE A 28 36.04 -7.14 46.96
N LYS A 29 35.20 -8.06 47.45
CA LYS A 29 35.52 -9.48 47.39
C LYS A 29 34.68 -10.07 46.26
N GLU A 30 35.35 -10.76 45.35
CA GLU A 30 34.84 -11.48 44.17
C GLU A 30 33.32 -11.68 44.13
N TYR A 31 32.64 -10.84 43.35
CA TYR A 31 31.22 -11.02 43.04
C TYR A 31 31.09 -12.06 41.93
N SER A 32 30.83 -13.32 42.31
CA SER A 32 30.38 -14.39 41.41
C SER A 32 28.87 -14.65 41.51
N GLY A 33 28.12 -13.76 42.17
CA GLY A 33 26.68 -13.90 42.39
C GLY A 33 25.84 -13.24 41.28
N ILE A 34 24.80 -13.95 40.82
CA ILE A 34 23.78 -13.45 39.89
C ILE A 34 23.05 -12.28 40.56
N VAL A 35 23.10 -11.08 39.98
CA VAL A 35 22.27 -9.94 40.42
C VAL A 35 20.83 -10.24 39.98
N ASP A 36 19.91 -10.38 40.95
CA ASP A 36 18.47 -10.53 40.69
C ASP A 36 17.91 -9.16 40.25
N THR A 37 18.12 -8.82 38.99
CA THR A 37 17.53 -7.64 38.32
C THR A 37 16.18 -8.00 37.70
N ARG A 38 15.19 -7.13 37.89
CA ARG A 38 13.82 -7.33 37.35
C ARG A 38 13.28 -6.06 36.76
N ILE A 39 12.69 -6.16 35.57
CA ILE A 39 12.03 -5.04 34.88
C ILE A 39 10.68 -4.79 35.54
N LEU A 40 10.40 -3.56 35.96
CA LEU A 40 9.17 -3.20 36.67
C LEU A 40 8.12 -2.59 35.73
N ASN A 41 8.52 -1.69 34.83
CA ASN A 41 7.63 -1.00 33.89
C ASN A 41 8.43 -0.37 32.73
N ILE A 42 7.72 0.01 31.68
CA ILE A 42 8.27 0.78 30.54
C ILE A 42 7.43 2.06 30.42
N GLU A 43 8.09 3.21 30.53
CA GLU A 43 7.42 4.53 30.49
C GLU A 43 7.20 5.01 29.05
N ARG A 44 6.39 6.08 28.89
CA ARG A 44 6.03 6.66 27.58
C ARG A 44 7.24 7.09 26.75
N ASP A 45 8.33 7.49 27.39
CA ASP A 45 9.59 7.89 26.74
C ASP A 45 10.47 6.70 26.32
N GLY A 46 10.00 5.47 26.52
CA GLY A 46 10.77 4.24 26.31
C GLY A 46 11.71 3.91 27.48
N GLY A 47 11.72 4.73 28.54
CA GLY A 47 12.54 4.48 29.72
C GLY A 47 12.15 3.20 30.44
N VAL A 48 13.12 2.32 30.69
CA VAL A 48 12.90 1.03 31.34
C VAL A 48 13.14 1.19 32.84
N LEU A 49 12.09 1.01 33.65
CA LEU A 49 12.21 0.97 35.10
C LEU A 49 12.56 -0.44 35.55
N TYR A 50 13.55 -0.57 36.42
CA TYR A 50 13.99 -1.86 36.94
C TYR A 50 14.29 -1.79 38.43
N SER A 51 14.29 -2.95 39.07
CA SER A 51 14.76 -3.12 40.45
C SER A 51 15.89 -4.14 40.52
N TRP A 52 16.72 -4.01 41.54
CA TRP A 52 17.72 -5.01 41.87
C TRP A 52 17.94 -5.08 43.38
N LYS A 53 18.46 -6.21 43.82
CA LYS A 53 18.87 -6.42 45.20
C LYS A 53 20.28 -5.88 45.43
N GLY A 54 20.42 -4.89 46.31
CA GLY A 54 21.71 -4.37 46.76
C GLY A 54 22.38 -5.30 47.79
N GLU A 55 23.69 -5.14 47.98
CA GLU A 55 24.52 -5.99 48.86
C GLU A 55 24.02 -6.03 50.32
N THR A 56 23.48 -4.91 50.81
CA THR A 56 22.96 -4.77 52.18
C THR A 56 21.58 -5.41 52.39
N GLY A 57 21.07 -6.15 51.39
CA GLY A 57 19.71 -6.69 51.43
C GLY A 57 18.62 -5.63 51.22
N THR A 58 18.99 -4.49 50.61
CA THR A 58 18.08 -3.40 50.25
C THR A 58 17.56 -3.58 48.82
N THR A 59 16.31 -3.22 48.55
CA THR A 59 15.79 -3.15 47.17
C THR A 59 16.06 -1.76 46.61
N ARG A 60 16.68 -1.67 45.43
CA ARG A 60 16.93 -0.40 44.72
C ARG A 60 16.10 -0.33 43.44
N ILE A 61 15.67 0.87 43.07
CA ILE A 61 14.92 1.17 41.83
C ILE A 61 15.74 2.11 40.97
N GLY A 62 15.85 1.79 39.68
CA GLY A 62 16.56 2.58 38.68
C GLY A 62 15.76 2.73 37.39
N LYS A 63 16.18 3.69 36.57
CA LYS A 63 15.70 3.93 35.20
C LYS A 63 16.86 3.79 34.24
N TYR A 64 16.65 3.06 33.16
CA TYR A 64 17.49 3.08 31.97
C TYR A 64 16.82 3.95 30.91
N ASP A 65 17.54 4.95 30.41
CA ASP A 65 17.08 5.75 29.27
C ASP A 65 17.72 5.21 27.98
N PRO A 66 16.92 4.68 27.03
CA PRO A 66 17.45 4.13 25.78
C PRO A 66 18.09 5.18 24.87
N ASN A 67 17.71 6.46 24.99
CA ASN A 67 18.25 7.52 24.14
C ASN A 67 19.66 7.93 24.56
N THR A 68 19.87 8.11 25.87
CA THR A 68 21.19 8.47 26.43
C THR A 68 22.05 7.25 26.75
N ARG A 69 21.46 6.05 26.78
CA ARG A 69 22.07 4.79 27.23
C ARG A 69 22.67 4.87 28.63
N GLN A 70 22.01 5.61 29.52
CA GLN A 70 22.46 5.82 30.89
C GLN A 70 21.52 5.20 31.92
N ASN A 71 22.12 4.71 33.00
CA ASN A 71 21.42 4.17 34.17
C ASN A 71 21.40 5.21 35.29
N LYS A 72 20.20 5.58 35.76
CA LYS A 72 19.96 6.49 36.89
C LYS A 72 19.36 5.73 38.06
N LEU A 73 20.00 5.82 39.24
CA LEU A 73 19.41 5.35 40.50
C LEU A 73 18.34 6.35 40.94
N LEU A 74 17.15 5.86 41.26
CA LEU A 74 16.00 6.70 41.64
C LEU A 74 15.74 6.66 43.14
N TYR A 75 15.70 5.45 43.72
CA TYR A 75 15.37 5.27 45.13
C TYR A 75 15.96 3.96 45.70
N THR A 76 16.25 3.95 47.01
CA THR A 76 16.74 2.78 47.75
C THR A 76 15.85 2.56 48.97
N PHE A 77 15.28 1.36 49.12
CA PHE A 77 14.53 0.97 50.31
C PHE A 77 15.47 0.47 51.41
N ASP A 78 15.15 0.77 52.66
CA ASP A 78 15.94 0.31 53.82
C ASP A 78 15.88 -1.21 54.06
N LYS A 79 14.91 -1.89 53.43
CA LYS A 79 14.68 -3.33 53.56
C LYS A 79 14.41 -3.95 52.20
N GLN A 80 14.52 -5.28 52.14
CA GLN A 80 14.11 -6.04 50.97
C GLN A 80 12.58 -5.99 50.84
N VAL A 81 12.10 -5.37 49.77
CA VAL A 81 10.68 -5.29 49.42
C VAL A 81 10.44 -5.91 48.04
N CYS A 82 9.24 -6.47 47.84
CA CYS A 82 8.79 -7.02 46.57
C CYS A 82 7.99 -5.95 45.83
N VAL A 83 8.56 -5.38 44.78
CA VAL A 83 7.89 -4.34 43.97
C VAL A 83 7.04 -5.03 42.90
N SER A 84 5.74 -4.75 42.90
CA SER A 84 4.79 -5.32 41.94
C SER A 84 4.53 -4.40 40.75
N SER A 85 4.51 -3.09 40.96
CA SER A 85 4.26 -2.07 39.94
C SER A 85 4.94 -0.77 40.33
N CYS A 86 5.41 -0.02 39.33
CA CYS A 86 6.13 1.23 39.55
C CYS A 86 5.94 2.17 38.35
N SER A 87 5.81 3.46 38.61
CA SER A 87 5.76 4.48 37.56
C SER A 87 6.37 5.81 38.04
N LEU A 88 6.81 6.61 37.07
CA LEU A 88 7.52 7.88 37.24
C LEU A 88 6.74 9.03 36.59
N ASN A 89 6.73 10.20 37.22
CA ASN A 89 6.15 11.38 36.61
C ASN A 89 7.07 11.99 35.53
N LYS A 90 6.50 12.87 34.69
CA LYS A 90 7.19 13.53 33.58
C LYS A 90 8.46 14.29 34.03
N GLU A 91 8.43 14.95 35.18
CA GLU A 91 9.56 15.73 35.69
C GLU A 91 10.63 14.89 36.41
N GLU A 92 10.43 13.59 36.57
CA GLU A 92 11.28 12.67 37.34
C GLU A 92 11.50 13.07 38.82
N THR A 93 10.48 13.65 39.43
CA THR A 93 10.51 14.15 40.83
C THR A 93 9.70 13.27 41.78
N LEU A 94 8.73 12.52 41.26
CA LEU A 94 7.85 11.62 42.00
C LEU A 94 7.98 10.18 41.49
N LEU A 95 7.98 9.24 42.43
CA LEU A 95 7.98 7.81 42.19
C LEU A 95 6.76 7.18 42.87
N ALA A 96 5.90 6.52 42.10
CA ALA A 96 4.80 5.72 42.62
C ALA A 96 5.20 4.24 42.63
N VAL A 97 4.99 3.55 43.74
CA VAL A 97 5.41 2.15 43.91
C VAL A 97 4.32 1.35 44.61
N SER A 98 3.95 0.20 44.06
CA SER A 98 3.09 -0.79 44.73
C SER A 98 3.91 -1.98 45.21
N LEU A 99 3.86 -2.25 46.51
CA LEU A 99 4.62 -3.31 47.17
C LEU A 99 3.72 -4.49 47.51
N ALA A 100 4.13 -5.69 47.12
CA ALA A 100 3.49 -6.94 47.54
C ALA A 100 4.09 -7.40 48.87
N GLN A 101 3.27 -7.51 49.91
CA GLN A 101 3.70 -7.95 51.24
C GLN A 101 3.52 -9.47 51.36
N ARG A 102 4.63 -10.21 51.48
CA ARG A 102 4.61 -11.64 51.81
C ARG A 102 4.51 -11.80 53.32
N THR A 103 3.41 -12.35 53.81
CA THR A 103 3.31 -12.76 55.22
C THR A 103 4.27 -13.93 55.46
N ARG A 104 5.33 -13.69 56.26
CA ARG A 104 6.12 -14.79 56.81
C ARG A 104 5.23 -15.56 57.77
N THR A 105 5.26 -16.89 57.67
CA THR A 105 4.38 -17.85 58.35
C THR A 105 4.34 -17.74 59.87
N GLU A 106 5.24 -16.96 60.48
CA GLU A 106 5.43 -16.81 61.93
C GLU A 106 4.71 -15.59 62.56
N GLU A 107 4.18 -14.64 61.76
CA GLU A 107 3.49 -13.43 62.27
C GLU A 107 1.97 -13.48 62.00
N ARG A 108 1.27 -14.50 62.49
CA ARG A 108 -0.18 -14.70 62.25
C ARG A 108 -1.14 -13.81 63.06
N LEU A 109 -0.64 -12.83 63.83
CA LEU A 109 -1.44 -12.09 64.81
C LEU A 109 -1.69 -10.61 64.47
N ARG A 110 -1.35 -10.13 63.26
CA ARG A 110 -1.74 -8.79 62.80
C ARG A 110 -2.39 -8.88 61.40
N PRO A 111 -3.55 -8.26 61.18
CA PRO A 111 -4.08 -8.10 59.83
C PRO A 111 -3.14 -7.15 59.08
N VAL A 112 -2.29 -7.72 58.22
CA VAL A 112 -1.34 -6.97 57.40
C VAL A 112 -1.87 -6.98 55.98
N SER A 113 -2.10 -5.79 55.41
CA SER A 113 -2.57 -5.59 54.04
C SER A 113 -1.65 -6.28 53.04
N LYS A 114 -2.18 -7.08 52.12
CA LYS A 114 -1.35 -7.79 51.11
C LYS A 114 -0.62 -6.87 50.14
N CYS A 115 -1.15 -5.67 49.88
CA CYS A 115 -0.55 -4.68 48.98
C CYS A 115 -0.47 -3.30 49.64
N LEU A 116 0.70 -2.67 49.56
CA LEU A 116 0.95 -1.31 50.05
C LEU A 116 1.41 -0.42 48.90
N THR A 117 0.66 0.63 48.60
CA THR A 117 0.97 1.58 47.52
C THR A 117 1.50 2.89 48.12
N LEU A 118 2.67 3.32 47.64
CA LEU A 118 3.42 4.46 48.13
C LEU A 118 3.62 5.51 47.03
N LEU A 119 3.65 6.78 47.42
CA LEU A 119 4.10 7.91 46.62
C LEU A 119 5.32 8.54 47.29
N ILE A 120 6.42 8.62 46.56
CA ILE A 120 7.73 9.00 47.08
C ILE A 120 8.25 10.22 46.31
N GLU A 121 8.67 11.26 47.02
CA GLU A 121 9.47 12.35 46.45
C GLU A 121 10.92 11.88 46.33
N ILE A 122 11.50 11.95 45.13
CA ILE A 122 12.87 11.47 44.86
C ILE A 122 13.89 12.60 44.65
N HIS A 123 13.46 13.82 44.31
CA HIS A 123 14.34 14.96 44.05
C HIS A 123 13.82 16.26 44.72
N PRO A 124 14.08 16.48 46.02
CA PRO A 124 14.89 15.68 46.96
C PRO A 124 14.10 14.51 47.60
N ILE A 125 14.81 13.50 48.11
CA ILE A 125 14.21 12.45 48.95
C ILE A 125 13.79 13.07 50.28
N ASN A 126 12.50 13.34 50.44
CA ASN A 126 12.00 14.10 51.58
C ASN A 126 10.76 13.48 52.21
N ASN A 127 9.83 12.95 51.40
CA ASN A 127 8.55 12.47 51.87
C ASN A 127 8.13 11.15 51.20
N THR A 128 7.53 10.25 51.99
CA THR A 128 6.91 9.00 51.51
C THR A 128 5.49 8.92 52.07
N LYS A 129 4.50 8.94 51.18
CA LYS A 129 3.08 8.87 51.53
C LYS A 129 2.50 7.50 51.19
N VAL A 130 1.74 6.92 52.12
CA VAL A 130 0.89 5.76 51.83
C VAL A 130 -0.37 6.22 51.11
N LEU A 131 -0.59 5.73 49.88
CA LEU A 131 -1.77 6.04 49.07
C LEU A 131 -2.93 5.07 49.33
N LYS A 132 -2.61 3.77 49.37
CA LYS A 132 -3.55 2.66 49.66
C LYS A 132 -2.82 1.54 50.40
N ALA A 133 -3.52 0.89 51.32
CA ALA A 133 -3.10 -0.34 51.99
C ALA A 133 -4.29 -1.29 51.97
N VAL A 134 -4.27 -2.27 51.06
CA VAL A 134 -5.42 -3.11 50.71
C VAL A 134 -5.01 -4.58 50.54
N ASP A 135 -5.99 -5.47 50.58
CA ASP A 135 -5.78 -6.91 50.40
C ASP A 135 -5.82 -7.38 48.94
N CYS A 136 -6.00 -6.45 48.00
CA CYS A 136 -6.02 -6.66 46.56
C CYS A 136 -4.81 -6.00 45.89
N ARG A 137 -4.42 -6.41 44.68
CA ARG A 137 -3.30 -5.80 43.97
C ARG A 137 -3.67 -4.40 43.46
N VAL A 138 -2.69 -3.50 43.46
CA VAL A 138 -2.86 -2.14 42.93
C VAL A 138 -1.72 -1.83 41.97
N ARG A 139 -2.05 -1.47 40.73
CA ARG A 139 -1.09 -0.96 39.73
C ARG A 139 -1.09 0.56 39.73
N VAL A 140 0.07 1.15 39.44
CA VAL A 140 0.29 2.59 39.43
C VAL A 140 0.81 3.04 38.08
N GLN A 141 0.28 4.14 37.54
CA GLN A 141 0.73 4.71 36.28
C GLN A 141 0.55 6.23 36.23
N PHE A 142 1.62 6.98 35.97
CA PHE A 142 1.53 8.43 35.79
C PHE A 142 1.04 8.81 34.39
N LEU A 143 0.25 9.88 34.33
CA LEU A 143 -0.13 10.57 33.09
C LEU A 143 0.93 11.62 32.72
N HIS A 144 1.19 11.77 31.42
CA HIS A 144 2.21 12.68 30.91
C HIS A 144 1.56 13.80 30.09
N PRO A 145 1.24 14.96 30.68
CA PRO A 145 0.60 16.06 29.94
C PRO A 145 1.53 16.61 28.85
N ASP A 146 0.98 17.04 27.71
CA ASP A 146 1.74 17.64 26.61
C ASP A 146 2.07 19.12 26.88
N THR A 147 3.18 19.60 26.32
CA THR A 147 4.02 20.73 26.77
C THR A 147 3.49 22.15 26.62
N GLU A 148 2.22 22.41 26.32
CA GLU A 148 1.84 23.73 25.79
C GLU A 148 1.24 24.76 26.76
N ARG A 149 1.05 24.48 28.06
CA ARG A 149 0.60 25.54 29.00
C ARG A 149 1.29 25.52 30.35
N ASP A 150 2.23 26.44 30.50
CA ASP A 150 2.71 26.95 31.77
C ASP A 150 1.54 27.50 32.62
N SER A 151 1.29 26.92 33.79
CA SER A 151 0.78 27.69 34.96
C SER A 151 0.63 26.83 36.22
N VAL A 152 0.47 25.51 36.13
CA VAL A 152 0.35 24.65 37.32
C VAL A 152 1.18 23.39 37.14
N LEU A 153 2.15 23.18 38.04
CA LEU A 153 2.83 21.90 38.17
C LEU A 153 1.86 20.95 38.87
N GLU A 154 1.07 20.22 38.10
CA GLU A 154 0.19 19.18 38.61
C GLU A 154 0.54 17.87 37.92
N SER A 155 0.79 16.84 38.72
CA SER A 155 1.01 15.47 38.24
C SER A 155 -0.24 14.65 38.51
N HIS A 156 -0.65 13.84 37.54
CA HIS A 156 -1.80 12.95 37.69
C HIS A 156 -1.33 11.50 37.73
N LEU A 157 -1.81 10.75 38.71
CA LEU A 157 -1.45 9.35 38.94
C LEU A 157 -2.70 8.47 38.92
N LEU A 158 -2.69 7.43 38.11
CA LEU A 158 -3.73 6.40 38.09
C LEU A 158 -3.40 5.29 39.08
N LEU A 159 -4.36 4.97 39.94
CA LEU A 159 -4.38 3.80 40.83
C LEU A 159 -5.42 2.82 40.28
N VAL A 160 -4.96 1.68 39.78
CA VAL A 160 -5.81 0.63 39.22
C VAL A 160 -5.82 -0.54 40.20
N ALA A 161 -6.92 -0.75 40.89
CA ALA A 161 -7.07 -1.79 41.90
C ALA A 161 -7.76 -3.04 41.33
N GLU A 162 -7.36 -4.21 41.84
CA GLU A 162 -7.82 -5.51 41.39
C GLU A 162 -9.29 -5.80 41.73
N ASP A 163 -9.82 -5.10 42.73
CA ASP A 163 -11.24 -5.11 43.11
C ASP A 163 -12.16 -4.37 42.12
N GLY A 164 -11.61 -3.92 40.98
CA GLY A 164 -12.39 -3.35 39.88
C GLY A 164 -12.61 -1.85 40.00
N TYR A 165 -11.68 -1.10 40.61
CA TYR A 165 -11.76 0.36 40.70
C TYR A 165 -10.51 1.05 40.13
N VAL A 166 -10.72 2.13 39.37
CA VAL A 166 -9.66 3.06 38.94
C VAL A 166 -9.89 4.44 39.55
N GLU A 167 -8.89 4.93 40.25
CA GLU A 167 -8.85 6.29 40.81
C GLU A 167 -7.75 7.12 40.14
N GLN A 168 -8.07 8.36 39.78
CA GLN A 168 -7.09 9.36 39.38
C GLN A 168 -6.78 10.26 40.58
N LEU A 169 -5.52 10.28 40.98
CA LEU A 169 -4.99 11.19 41.99
C LEU A 169 -4.43 12.44 41.34
N HIS A 170 -4.75 13.58 41.94
CA HIS A 170 -4.22 14.89 41.57
C HIS A 170 -3.14 15.30 42.58
N VAL A 171 -1.91 15.38 42.11
CA VAL A 171 -0.74 15.72 42.92
C VAL A 171 -0.25 17.10 42.53
N MET A 172 -0.59 18.09 43.36
CA MET A 172 -0.13 19.46 43.18
C MET A 172 1.35 19.55 43.59
N LEU A 173 2.15 20.21 42.76
CA LEU A 173 3.58 20.39 42.95
C LEU A 173 3.93 21.88 43.05
N VAL A 174 4.92 22.20 43.88
CA VAL A 174 5.44 23.56 44.05
C VAL A 174 6.96 23.56 43.92
N ARG A 175 7.51 24.60 43.27
CA ARG A 175 8.95 24.83 43.21
C ARG A 175 9.41 25.55 44.48
N GLN A 176 10.21 24.88 45.30
CA GLN A 176 10.92 25.46 46.43
C GLN A 176 12.36 25.78 46.05
N GLU A 177 12.90 26.88 46.58
CA GLU A 177 14.29 27.30 46.40
C GLU A 177 14.76 27.40 44.93
N GLY A 178 13.84 27.55 43.97
CA GLY A 178 14.15 27.72 42.54
C GLY A 178 14.49 26.44 41.76
N TYR A 179 14.82 25.33 42.43
CA TYR A 179 15.22 24.06 41.77
C TYR A 179 14.59 22.79 42.35
N ARG A 180 13.95 22.83 43.52
CA ARG A 180 13.32 21.65 44.15
C ARG A 180 11.84 21.59 43.83
N VAL A 181 11.32 20.46 43.39
CA VAL A 181 9.89 20.27 43.13
C VAL A 181 9.34 19.33 44.19
N VAL A 182 8.41 19.81 45.02
CA VAL A 182 7.83 19.05 46.15
C VAL A 182 6.31 19.07 46.11
N MET A 183 5.67 18.10 46.77
CA MET A 183 4.21 18.00 46.86
C MET A 183 3.64 19.13 47.72
N LEU A 184 2.63 19.82 47.18
CA LEU A 184 1.81 20.77 47.92
C LEU A 184 0.72 20.01 48.67
N ASN A 185 0.66 20.17 50.00
CA ASN A 185 -0.31 19.51 50.88
C ASN A 185 -0.36 17.97 50.73
N PRO A 186 0.71 17.27 51.14
CA PRO A 186 0.77 15.82 51.02
C PRO A 186 -0.32 15.10 51.82
N GLU A 187 -1.02 15.70 52.78
CA GLU A 187 -2.08 15.02 53.53
C GLU A 187 -3.38 14.87 52.72
N CYS A 188 -3.75 15.89 51.93
CA CYS A 188 -5.01 15.97 51.20
C CYS A 188 -4.79 15.89 49.68
N LEU A 189 -4.70 14.67 49.14
CA LEU A 189 -4.66 14.44 47.69
C LEU A 189 -6.10 14.29 47.17
N ALA A 190 -6.49 15.13 46.22
CA ALA A 190 -7.78 15.01 45.56
C ALA A 190 -7.82 13.73 44.71
N LYS A 191 -8.96 13.04 44.72
CA LYS A 191 -9.15 11.77 44.01
C LYS A 191 -10.46 11.79 43.24
N ASP A 192 -10.39 11.42 41.96
CA ASP A 192 -11.56 11.22 41.11
C ASP A 192 -11.69 9.74 40.76
N ARG A 193 -12.94 9.24 40.71
CA ARG A 193 -13.20 7.87 40.24
C ARG A 193 -13.36 7.88 38.72
N VAL A 194 -12.58 7.03 38.05
CA VAL A 194 -12.53 6.98 36.58
C VAL A 194 -13.34 5.81 36.02
N ALA A 195 -13.19 4.63 36.63
CA ALA A 195 -13.88 3.40 36.21
C ALA A 195 -14.19 2.50 37.41
N GLU A 196 -15.28 1.75 37.33
CA GLU A 196 -15.76 0.83 38.37
C GLU A 196 -16.27 -0.47 37.74
N GLU A 197 -16.28 -1.56 38.52
CA GLU A 197 -16.88 -2.87 38.19
C GLU A 197 -16.34 -3.52 36.89
N PHE A 198 -15.02 -3.58 36.74
CA PHE A 198 -14.37 -4.21 35.58
C PHE A 198 -13.60 -5.49 35.92
N SER A 199 -13.45 -6.37 34.93
CA SER A 199 -12.75 -7.67 35.05
C SER A 199 -11.46 -7.75 34.24
N TRP A 200 -11.24 -6.78 33.35
CA TRP A 200 -10.04 -6.67 32.51
C TRP A 200 -9.73 -5.19 32.25
N VAL A 201 -8.44 -4.85 32.20
CA VAL A 201 -7.98 -3.48 31.91
C VAL A 201 -6.67 -3.47 31.13
N GLN A 202 -6.57 -2.57 30.16
CA GLN A 202 -5.36 -2.30 29.38
C GLN A 202 -5.04 -0.81 29.35
N TRP A 203 -3.77 -0.50 29.57
CA TRP A 203 -3.23 0.84 29.42
C TRP A 203 -2.49 1.00 28.09
N ASP A 204 -2.72 2.13 27.41
CA ASP A 204 -1.93 2.58 26.27
C ASP A 204 -1.19 3.86 26.68
N SER A 205 0.13 3.74 26.89
CA SER A 205 0.99 4.84 27.34
C SER A 205 1.21 5.91 26.26
N GLN A 206 1.20 5.53 24.98
CA GLN A 206 1.46 6.46 23.88
C GLN A 206 0.30 7.42 23.69
N THR A 207 -0.92 6.88 23.68
CA THR A 207 -2.14 7.66 23.43
C THR A 207 -2.89 8.06 24.70
N GLN A 208 -2.42 7.62 25.87
CA GLN A 208 -3.03 7.83 27.20
C GLN A 208 -4.50 7.45 27.21
N ARG A 209 -4.76 6.19 26.85
CA ARG A 209 -6.09 5.59 26.81
C ARG A 209 -6.16 4.41 27.76
N LEU A 210 -7.27 4.33 28.49
CA LEU A 210 -7.58 3.21 29.36
C LEU A 210 -8.76 2.44 28.77
N PHE A 211 -8.49 1.20 28.36
CA PHE A 211 -9.51 0.26 27.92
C PHE A 211 -9.87 -0.66 29.08
N TYR A 212 -11.16 -0.86 29.34
CA TYR A 212 -11.62 -1.76 30.39
C TYR A 212 -12.89 -2.50 30.01
N LEU A 213 -13.05 -3.72 30.53
CA LEU A 213 -14.19 -4.59 30.25
C LEU A 213 -15.10 -4.71 31.47
N THR A 214 -16.36 -4.30 31.31
CA THR A 214 -17.41 -4.51 32.32
C THR A 214 -18.28 -5.69 31.91
N TYR A 215 -18.65 -6.54 32.87
CA TYR A 215 -19.56 -7.67 32.65
C TYR A 215 -20.75 -7.56 33.59
N ARG A 216 -21.94 -7.36 33.04
CA ARG A 216 -23.21 -7.42 33.77
C ARG A 216 -24.11 -8.49 33.15
N GLU A 217 -24.82 -8.13 32.08
CA GLU A 217 -25.56 -9.09 31.24
C GLU A 217 -24.78 -9.45 29.96
N LYS A 218 -24.04 -8.47 29.42
CA LYS A 218 -23.17 -8.60 28.27
C LYS A 218 -21.81 -8.01 28.58
N ALA A 219 -20.78 -8.48 27.90
CA ALA A 219 -19.45 -7.91 28.00
C ALA A 219 -19.40 -6.59 27.20
N VAL A 220 -19.07 -5.48 27.88
CA VAL A 220 -18.97 -4.16 27.25
C VAL A 220 -17.56 -3.63 27.45
N LEU A 221 -16.86 -3.44 26.33
CA LEU A 221 -15.55 -2.79 26.29
C LEU A 221 -15.75 -1.28 26.27
N LYS A 222 -15.11 -0.57 27.19
CA LYS A 222 -15.17 0.88 27.30
C LYS A 222 -13.77 1.49 27.16
N CYS A 223 -13.68 2.69 26.61
CA CYS A 223 -12.43 3.46 26.57
C CYS A 223 -12.61 4.81 27.26
N VAL A 224 -11.71 5.11 28.19
CA VAL A 224 -11.51 6.45 28.73
C VAL A 224 -10.32 7.09 28.04
N GLN A 225 -10.52 8.28 27.48
CA GLN A 225 -9.44 9.11 26.96
C GLN A 225 -9.07 10.15 28.02
N PHE A 226 -7.79 10.25 28.32
CA PHE A 226 -7.26 11.35 29.12
C PHE A 226 -6.87 12.49 28.18
N CYS A 227 -7.56 13.64 28.31
CA CYS A 227 -7.36 14.82 27.47
C CYS A 227 -6.45 15.85 28.15
N HIS A 228 -5.84 16.73 27.35
CA HIS A 228 -4.89 17.75 27.80
C HIS A 228 -5.44 18.73 28.86
N ASP A 229 -6.76 18.98 28.87
CA ASP A 229 -7.43 19.94 29.77
C ASP A 229 -7.88 19.31 31.11
N ARG A 230 -7.17 18.29 31.60
CA ARG A 230 -7.39 17.62 32.92
C ARG A 230 -8.71 16.85 33.08
N ASN A 231 -9.49 16.70 32.01
CA ASN A 231 -10.73 15.93 32.02
C ASN A 231 -10.50 14.53 31.44
N CYS A 232 -10.95 13.50 32.16
CA CYS A 232 -11.15 12.17 31.60
C CYS A 232 -12.60 12.05 31.10
N GLU A 233 -12.78 11.64 29.85
CA GLU A 233 -14.11 11.39 29.28
C GLU A 233 -14.15 9.94 28.75
N THR A 234 -15.24 9.22 29.03
CA THR A 234 -15.51 7.93 28.36
C THR A 234 -16.00 8.21 26.96
N LEU A 235 -15.21 7.83 25.95
CA LEU A 235 -15.47 8.19 24.55
C LEU A 235 -16.03 7.06 23.70
N PHE A 236 -15.91 5.82 24.16
CA PHE A 236 -16.22 4.66 23.34
C PHE A 236 -16.77 3.52 24.19
N GLU A 237 -17.82 2.88 23.67
CA GLU A 237 -18.36 1.63 24.21
C GLU A 237 -18.65 0.65 23.06
N LEU A 238 -18.30 -0.63 23.26
CA LEU A 238 -18.54 -1.70 22.30
C LEU A 238 -19.00 -2.96 23.03
N VAL A 239 -20.11 -3.53 22.58
CA VAL A 239 -20.58 -4.82 23.09
C VAL A 239 -19.81 -5.93 22.40
N LEU A 240 -19.19 -6.81 23.18
CA LEU A 240 -18.46 -7.97 22.69
C LEU A 240 -19.23 -9.25 23.00
N GLU A 241 -19.23 -10.16 22.03
CA GLU A 241 -19.75 -11.51 22.20
C GLU A 241 -18.68 -12.40 22.84
N LEU A 242 -18.61 -12.35 24.17
CA LEU A 242 -17.69 -13.14 24.97
C LEU A 242 -18.44 -14.25 25.73
N PRO A 243 -17.77 -15.37 26.07
CA PRO A 243 -18.35 -16.41 26.92
C PRO A 243 -18.76 -15.84 28.29
N SER A 244 -19.67 -16.54 28.97
CA SER A 244 -20.11 -16.17 30.32
C SER A 244 -18.96 -16.24 31.32
N ASN A 245 -18.70 -15.13 32.03
CA ASN A 245 -17.54 -14.94 32.93
C ASN A 245 -16.18 -15.21 32.24
N PRO A 246 -15.74 -14.32 31.33
CA PRO A 246 -14.54 -14.53 30.53
C PRO A 246 -13.22 -14.53 31.34
N PHE A 247 -13.25 -14.04 32.58
CA PHE A 247 -12.08 -13.97 33.45
C PHE A 247 -12.44 -14.41 34.86
N SER A 248 -11.78 -15.47 35.35
CA SER A 248 -11.89 -15.92 36.75
C SER A 248 -11.18 -15.01 37.74
N CYS A 249 -10.18 -14.24 37.29
CA CYS A 249 -9.49 -13.21 38.05
C CYS A 249 -9.21 -11.96 37.20
N MET A 250 -9.05 -10.82 37.86
CA MET A 250 -8.83 -9.52 37.21
C MET A 250 -7.48 -9.48 36.47
N ARG A 251 -7.49 -9.07 35.19
CA ARG A 251 -6.29 -9.04 34.33
C ARG A 251 -5.83 -7.63 34.01
N PHE A 252 -4.53 -7.38 34.21
CA PHE A 252 -3.85 -6.12 33.91
C PHE A 252 -2.96 -6.28 32.69
N VAL A 253 -3.13 -5.44 31.66
CA VAL A 253 -2.30 -5.42 30.45
C VAL A 253 -1.59 -4.07 30.34
N ASN A 254 -0.26 -4.08 30.13
CA ASN A 254 0.60 -2.89 30.01
C ASN A 254 0.58 -1.94 31.24
N LEU A 255 0.47 -2.48 32.45
CA LEU A 255 0.47 -1.73 33.73
C LEU A 255 1.63 -2.15 34.65
N GLY A 256 2.81 -2.37 34.04
CA GLY A 256 3.99 -2.94 34.68
C GLY A 256 3.95 -4.46 34.85
N PHE A 257 5.08 -5.03 35.25
CA PHE A 257 5.32 -6.48 35.33
C PHE A 257 5.45 -6.94 36.77
N ASP A 258 4.64 -7.93 37.17
CA ASP A 258 4.72 -8.54 38.50
C ASP A 258 5.40 -9.91 38.44
N HIS A 259 6.71 -9.90 38.68
CA HIS A 259 7.56 -11.10 38.72
C HIS A 259 7.32 -11.99 39.96
N HIS A 260 6.39 -11.64 40.85
CA HIS A 260 6.12 -12.39 42.06
C HIS A 260 4.86 -13.26 41.97
N GLN A 261 4.09 -13.15 40.87
CA GLN A 261 2.88 -13.92 40.61
C GLN A 261 3.16 -15.37 40.13
N GLU A 262 4.30 -15.64 39.50
CA GLU A 262 4.63 -16.95 38.88
C GLU A 262 4.66 -18.14 39.85
N THR A 263 4.64 -17.91 41.16
CA THR A 263 4.54 -18.98 42.15
C THR A 263 3.12 -19.53 42.37
N GLN A 264 2.07 -18.87 41.84
CA GLN A 264 0.69 -19.37 41.85
C GLN A 264 0.22 -19.55 40.40
N GLN A 265 0.14 -20.80 39.95
CA GLN A 265 -0.40 -21.18 38.63
C GLN A 265 -1.89 -20.84 38.51
N GLU A 266 -2.23 -19.57 38.34
CA GLU A 266 -3.54 -19.16 37.83
C GLU A 266 -3.50 -19.30 36.32
N ARG A 267 -4.01 -20.43 35.79
CA ARG A 267 -4.11 -20.67 34.35
C ARG A 267 -4.81 -19.49 33.67
N GLU A 268 -4.21 -18.97 32.60
CA GLU A 268 -4.86 -17.95 31.78
C GLU A 268 -6.00 -18.63 30.98
N GLU A 269 -7.25 -18.27 31.29
CA GLU A 269 -8.44 -18.81 30.61
C GLU A 269 -8.75 -18.08 29.30
N MET A 270 -8.24 -16.86 29.13
CA MET A 270 -8.49 -16.04 27.96
C MET A 270 -7.41 -14.97 27.84
N ARG A 271 -6.90 -14.74 26.63
CA ARG A 271 -6.03 -13.59 26.35
C ARG A 271 -6.80 -12.58 25.52
N MET A 272 -6.75 -11.31 25.92
CA MET A 272 -7.40 -10.21 25.21
C MET A 272 -6.47 -9.01 25.14
N VAL A 273 -6.39 -8.38 23.96
CA VAL A 273 -5.59 -7.19 23.68
C VAL A 273 -6.36 -6.25 22.75
N VAL A 274 -6.35 -4.96 23.06
CA VAL A 274 -6.85 -3.90 22.19
C VAL A 274 -5.67 -3.28 21.44
N ILE A 275 -5.76 -3.23 20.12
CA ILE A 275 -4.73 -2.66 19.24
C ILE A 275 -5.31 -1.43 18.57
N THR A 276 -4.65 -0.29 18.72
CA THR A 276 -4.98 0.95 18.02
C THR A 276 -3.81 1.39 17.14
N ASN A 277 -4.13 2.05 16.03
CA ASN A 277 -3.13 2.60 15.11
C ASN A 277 -3.39 4.09 14.87
N ASN A 278 -2.33 4.83 14.59
CA ASN A 278 -2.35 6.27 14.31
C ASN A 278 -3.19 6.62 13.06
N THR A 279 -3.49 5.64 12.21
CA THR A 279 -4.34 5.80 11.02
C THR A 279 -5.85 5.77 11.31
N GLY A 280 -6.27 5.66 12.58
CA GLY A 280 -7.70 5.62 12.95
C GLY A 280 -8.32 4.22 12.95
N SER A 281 -7.50 3.16 12.90
CA SER A 281 -8.00 1.77 12.98
C SER A 281 -7.91 1.23 14.41
N MET A 282 -8.94 0.49 14.81
CA MET A 282 -9.02 -0.22 16.08
C MET A 282 -9.34 -1.69 15.85
N CYS A 283 -8.65 -2.57 16.57
CA CYS A 283 -8.90 -4.01 16.59
C CYS A 283 -8.94 -4.51 18.04
N VAL A 284 -9.86 -5.42 18.35
CA VAL A 284 -9.91 -6.13 19.63
C VAL A 284 -9.63 -7.59 19.35
N CYS A 285 -8.51 -8.10 19.84
CA CYS A 285 -8.07 -9.46 19.61
C CYS A 285 -8.27 -10.27 20.89
N TYR A 286 -8.85 -11.45 20.78
CA TYR A 286 -8.92 -12.37 21.90
C TYR A 286 -8.83 -13.82 21.47
N SER A 287 -8.35 -14.68 22.37
CA SER A 287 -8.21 -16.13 22.13
C SER A 287 -8.70 -16.92 23.32
N GLN A 288 -9.23 -18.11 23.03
CA GLN A 288 -9.61 -19.10 24.02
C GLN A 288 -8.61 -20.27 23.97
N PRO A 289 -8.35 -20.93 25.11
CA PRO A 289 -7.46 -22.09 25.17
C PRO A 289 -8.05 -23.24 24.35
N ALA A 290 -7.17 -24.12 23.87
CA ALA A 290 -7.56 -25.26 23.03
C ALA A 290 -8.67 -26.09 23.71
N CYS A 291 -9.81 -26.25 23.02
CA CYS A 291 -10.85 -27.19 23.46
C CYS A 291 -10.38 -28.64 23.32
N VAL A 292 -11.11 -29.58 23.93
CA VAL A 292 -10.86 -31.04 23.93
C VAL A 292 -10.62 -31.62 22.52
N ASN A 293 -11.05 -30.91 21.47
CA ASN A 293 -10.93 -31.31 20.06
C ASN A 293 -9.61 -30.88 19.36
N GLN A 294 -8.60 -30.38 20.09
CA GLN A 294 -7.28 -29.96 19.53
C GLN A 294 -7.35 -28.80 18.51
N GLU A 295 -8.39 -27.98 18.56
CA GLU A 295 -8.50 -26.75 17.77
C GLU A 295 -8.33 -25.52 18.69
N ILE A 296 -7.56 -24.55 18.21
CA ILE A 296 -7.42 -23.24 18.85
C ILE A 296 -8.24 -22.21 18.08
N THR A 297 -9.05 -21.46 18.83
CA THR A 297 -9.86 -20.38 18.29
C THR A 297 -9.35 -19.03 18.75
N TYR A 298 -9.19 -18.12 17.78
CA TYR A 298 -8.90 -16.72 18.07
C TYR A 298 -9.78 -15.82 17.21
N THR A 299 -10.21 -14.70 17.78
CA THR A 299 -11.09 -13.74 17.14
C THR A 299 -10.44 -12.37 17.09
N ILE A 300 -10.54 -11.71 15.93
CA ILE A 300 -10.12 -10.34 15.71
C ILE A 300 -11.37 -9.53 15.36
N VAL A 301 -11.82 -8.69 16.29
CA VAL A 301 -12.92 -7.75 16.09
C VAL A 301 -12.37 -6.47 15.48
N LEU A 302 -12.85 -6.13 14.30
CA LEU A 302 -12.34 -5.05 13.47
C LEU A 302 -13.32 -3.91 13.53
N VAL A 303 -13.19 -3.13 14.60
CA VAL A 303 -14.12 -2.05 14.93
C VAL A 303 -14.28 -1.11 13.73
N HIS A 304 -13.17 -0.71 13.11
CA HIS A 304 -13.16 0.18 11.95
C HIS A 304 -13.80 -0.40 10.67
N ARG A 305 -14.03 -1.73 10.60
CA ARG A 305 -14.71 -2.42 9.49
C ARG A 305 -16.14 -2.87 9.82
N GLY A 306 -16.57 -2.79 11.08
CA GLY A 306 -17.91 -3.26 11.47
C GLY A 306 -18.06 -4.79 11.55
N CYS A 307 -16.97 -5.57 11.44
CA CYS A 307 -17.02 -7.03 11.47
C CYS A 307 -16.06 -7.67 12.48
N SER A 308 -16.31 -8.92 12.85
CA SER A 308 -15.42 -9.80 13.60
C SER A 308 -15.02 -10.98 12.73
N LYS A 309 -13.76 -11.41 12.85
CA LYS A 309 -13.25 -12.61 12.19
C LYS A 309 -12.77 -13.60 13.22
N THR A 310 -13.39 -14.76 13.25
CA THR A 310 -13.00 -15.88 14.12
C THR A 310 -12.28 -16.91 13.28
N PHE A 311 -11.09 -17.30 13.72
CA PHE A 311 -10.24 -18.28 13.07
C PHE A 311 -10.15 -19.52 13.95
N SER A 312 -10.45 -20.69 13.39
CA SER A 312 -10.25 -21.99 14.05
C SER A 312 -9.12 -22.72 13.34
N VAL A 313 -8.08 -23.05 14.11
CA VAL A 313 -6.84 -23.63 13.61
C VAL A 313 -6.68 -25.04 14.17
N ALA A 314 -6.54 -26.02 13.28
CA ALA A 314 -6.23 -27.39 13.66
C ALA A 314 -4.76 -27.50 14.08
N LEU A 315 -4.48 -28.12 15.23
CA LEU A 315 -3.11 -28.36 15.69
C LEU A 315 -2.57 -29.69 15.12
N ASP A 316 -1.50 -29.60 14.33
CA ASP A 316 -0.78 -30.77 13.84
C ASP A 316 0.16 -31.33 14.93
N GLY A 317 -0.29 -32.31 15.72
CA GLY A 317 0.57 -33.09 16.62
C GLY A 317 -0.06 -33.48 17.96
N THR A 318 0.45 -34.56 18.59
CA THR A 318 0.08 -34.92 19.96
C THR A 318 0.61 -33.86 20.93
N PRO A 319 -0.24 -33.24 21.78
CA PRO A 319 0.22 -32.25 22.74
C PRO A 319 1.27 -32.89 23.66
N SER A 320 2.43 -32.27 23.78
CA SER A 320 3.36 -32.66 24.84
C SER A 320 2.67 -32.42 26.19
N PRO A 321 2.78 -33.33 27.17
CA PRO A 321 2.09 -33.23 28.45
C PRO A 321 2.63 -32.11 29.37
N CYS A 322 3.52 -31.24 28.86
CA CYS A 322 4.21 -30.23 29.65
C CYS A 322 3.47 -28.87 29.59
N GLY A 323 2.37 -28.77 30.34
CA GLY A 323 2.03 -27.64 31.23
C GLY A 323 2.07 -26.16 30.79
N THR A 324 2.29 -25.78 29.54
CA THR A 324 2.21 -24.37 29.10
C THR A 324 0.82 -24.05 28.54
N ASP A 325 0.20 -22.97 29.04
CA ASP A 325 -1.09 -22.48 28.56
C ASP A 325 -1.01 -22.20 27.05
N LEU A 326 -1.76 -22.96 26.25
CA LEU A 326 -1.81 -22.86 24.78
C LEU A 326 -2.61 -21.62 24.34
N LEU A 327 -2.11 -20.43 24.65
CA LEU A 327 -2.72 -19.17 24.28
C LEU A 327 -1.87 -18.40 23.26
N PRO A 328 -2.40 -18.12 22.06
CA PRO A 328 -1.71 -17.30 21.07
C PRO A 328 -1.34 -15.91 21.59
N LEU A 329 -0.21 -15.40 21.11
CA LEU A 329 0.28 -14.05 21.31
C LEU A 329 -0.21 -13.16 20.15
N PHE A 330 -0.68 -11.96 20.47
CA PHE A 330 -1.11 -10.96 19.48
C PHE A 330 -0.06 -9.85 19.40
N ILE A 331 0.60 -9.72 18.26
CA ILE A 331 1.69 -8.76 18.04
C ILE A 331 1.25 -7.77 16.96
N PRO A 332 1.08 -6.48 17.28
CA PRO A 332 0.75 -5.47 16.28
C PRO A 332 1.98 -5.17 15.41
N ILE A 333 1.84 -5.20 14.08
CA ILE A 333 2.90 -4.86 13.12
C ILE A 333 2.31 -3.91 12.07
N GLY A 334 2.35 -2.60 12.34
CA GLY A 334 1.70 -1.58 11.50
C GLY A 334 0.19 -1.83 11.34
N TYR A 335 -0.26 -2.24 10.15
CA TYR A 335 -1.66 -2.62 9.87
C TYR A 335 -1.87 -4.13 9.77
N TYR A 336 -0.89 -4.93 10.19
CA TYR A 336 -1.03 -6.36 10.39
C TYR A 336 -1.11 -6.67 11.88
N VAL A 337 -1.78 -7.77 12.20
CA VAL A 337 -1.74 -8.40 13.53
C VAL A 337 -1.15 -9.79 13.34
N VAL A 338 0.00 -10.04 13.96
CA VAL A 338 0.59 -11.36 13.99
C VAL A 338 0.03 -12.13 15.18
N VAL A 339 -0.56 -13.29 14.89
CA VAL A 339 -1.05 -14.25 15.87
C VAL A 339 -0.05 -15.40 15.90
N TYR A 340 0.71 -15.49 16.98
CA TYR A 340 1.80 -16.44 17.13
C TYR A 340 1.53 -17.42 18.26
N LEU A 341 1.69 -18.71 17.98
CA LEU A 341 1.70 -19.75 18.99
C LEU A 341 2.96 -20.59 18.84
N SER A 342 3.79 -20.58 19.88
CA SER A 342 5.11 -21.22 19.87
C SER A 342 5.02 -22.70 19.53
N GLY A 343 5.82 -23.15 18.56
CA GLY A 343 5.88 -24.53 18.10
C GLY A 343 4.68 -25.00 17.25
N HIS A 344 3.73 -24.13 16.93
CA HIS A 344 2.51 -24.51 16.22
C HIS A 344 2.30 -23.68 14.94
N PHE A 345 1.98 -22.39 15.06
CA PHE A 345 1.64 -21.55 13.90
C PHE A 345 2.01 -20.08 14.09
N LEU A 346 2.13 -19.39 12.97
CA LEU A 346 2.33 -17.94 12.89
C LEU A 346 1.45 -17.41 11.76
N HIS A 347 0.41 -16.67 12.13
CA HIS A 347 -0.53 -16.05 11.20
C HIS A 347 -0.34 -14.54 11.19
N CYS A 348 -0.06 -13.96 10.03
CA CYS A 348 0.02 -12.51 9.85
C CYS A 348 -1.26 -12.03 9.16
N ILE A 349 -2.20 -11.52 9.96
CA ILE A 349 -3.53 -11.12 9.50
C ILE A 349 -3.51 -9.66 9.09
N ASN A 350 -3.85 -9.40 7.83
CA ASN A 350 -3.99 -8.05 7.30
C ASN A 350 -5.27 -7.41 7.87
N THR A 351 -5.18 -6.34 8.66
CA THR A 351 -6.38 -5.74 9.27
C THR A 351 -7.13 -4.78 8.33
N ARG A 352 -6.56 -4.46 7.16
CA ARG A 352 -7.18 -3.57 6.18
C ARG A 352 -7.90 -4.34 5.08
N GLN A 353 -7.23 -5.32 4.47
CA GLN A 353 -7.70 -6.03 3.28
C GLN A 353 -8.25 -7.42 3.64
N GLN A 354 -9.38 -7.43 4.33
CA GLN A 354 -9.83 -8.63 5.04
C GLN A 354 -10.79 -9.52 4.30
N GLU A 355 -11.39 -9.04 3.22
CA GLU A 355 -12.42 -9.77 2.48
C GLU A 355 -11.95 -11.16 2.02
N LEU A 356 -10.68 -11.29 1.64
CA LEU A 356 -10.09 -12.54 1.16
C LEU A 356 -8.93 -12.98 2.06
N LEU A 357 -8.90 -14.26 2.39
CA LEU A 357 -7.84 -14.85 3.24
C LEU A 357 -6.48 -14.84 2.55
N CYS A 358 -6.43 -14.88 1.22
CA CYS A 358 -5.20 -14.83 0.42
C CYS A 358 -4.38 -13.53 0.52
N HIS A 359 -4.83 -12.55 1.31
CA HIS A 359 -4.07 -11.34 1.63
C HIS A 359 -3.45 -11.39 3.04
N SER A 360 -3.70 -12.47 3.78
CA SER A 360 -3.09 -12.77 5.06
C SER A 360 -2.17 -13.98 4.91
N LEU A 361 -1.05 -14.00 5.64
CA LEU A 361 -0.09 -15.10 5.62
C LEU A 361 -0.41 -16.07 6.76
N PHE A 362 -0.53 -17.36 6.44
CA PHE A 362 -0.74 -18.42 7.40
C PHE A 362 0.42 -19.41 7.30
N LEU A 363 1.26 -19.47 8.33
CA LEU A 363 2.42 -20.36 8.39
C LEU A 363 2.27 -21.35 9.56
N SER A 364 2.76 -22.57 9.35
CA SER A 364 2.81 -23.63 10.35
C SER A 364 4.15 -24.36 10.30
N GLY A 365 4.49 -25.11 11.36
CA GLY A 365 5.73 -25.87 11.44
C GLY A 365 7.00 -24.99 11.44
N VAL A 366 8.04 -25.41 10.72
CA VAL A 366 9.37 -24.76 10.72
C VAL A 366 9.31 -23.29 10.27
N ASP A 367 8.39 -22.95 9.36
CA ASP A 367 8.22 -21.58 8.88
C ASP A 367 7.64 -20.62 9.93
N ALA A 368 6.95 -21.17 10.94
CA ALA A 368 6.38 -20.44 12.05
C ALA A 368 7.37 -20.19 13.20
N GLU A 369 8.54 -20.86 13.19
CA GLU A 369 9.50 -20.75 14.29
C GLU A 369 10.18 -19.37 14.35
N LEU A 370 10.16 -18.77 15.53
CA LEU A 370 10.90 -17.56 15.87
C LEU A 370 12.25 -17.95 16.44
N GLY A 371 13.20 -18.37 15.61
CA GLY A 371 14.48 -18.99 16.03
C GLY A 371 15.37 -18.23 17.04
N VAL A 372 15.01 -17.02 17.48
CA VAL A 372 15.67 -16.27 18.56
C VAL A 372 15.01 -16.53 19.93
N LEU A 373 13.73 -16.85 19.96
CA LEU A 373 12.93 -17.14 21.15
C LEU A 373 12.91 -18.65 21.37
N GLY A 374 13.50 -19.12 22.46
CA GLY A 374 13.49 -20.55 22.81
C GLY A 374 12.09 -21.05 23.13
N SER A 375 11.87 -22.37 23.07
CA SER A 375 10.57 -23.00 23.35
C SER A 375 10.00 -22.67 24.74
N ASP A 376 10.85 -22.30 25.70
CA ASP A 376 10.50 -22.00 27.10
C ASP A 376 10.43 -20.48 27.41
N SER A 377 10.53 -19.59 26.42
CA SER A 377 10.49 -18.13 26.66
C SER A 377 9.06 -17.64 26.96
N VAL A 378 8.88 -16.92 28.07
CA VAL A 378 7.63 -16.21 28.38
C VAL A 378 7.71 -14.81 27.76
N VAL A 379 7.01 -14.64 26.64
CA VAL A 379 7.03 -13.39 25.86
C VAL A 379 5.76 -12.60 26.09
N LEU A 380 5.90 -11.29 26.33
CA LEU A 380 4.79 -10.33 26.35
C LEU A 380 4.83 -9.45 25.10
N SER A 381 3.67 -9.23 24.48
CA SER A 381 3.54 -8.22 23.44
C SER A 381 3.37 -6.85 24.09
N LEU A 382 4.22 -5.93 23.67
CA LEU A 382 4.15 -4.51 24.02
C LEU A 382 3.53 -3.72 22.86
N PRO A 383 3.11 -2.45 23.10
CA PRO A 383 2.73 -1.54 22.03
C PRO A 383 3.85 -1.36 20.97
N GLU A 384 3.48 -0.90 19.77
CA GLU A 384 4.41 -0.53 18.68
C GLU A 384 5.32 -1.67 18.16
N SER A 385 4.80 -2.88 18.04
CA SER A 385 5.56 -4.03 17.48
C SER A 385 6.77 -4.43 18.32
N SER A 386 6.69 -4.23 19.65
CA SER A 386 7.74 -4.61 20.58
C SER A 386 7.37 -5.88 21.35
N LEU A 387 8.36 -6.72 21.65
CA LEU A 387 8.24 -7.92 22.46
C LEU A 387 9.19 -7.84 23.65
N LEU A 388 8.76 -8.34 24.81
CA LEU A 388 9.60 -8.51 25.97
C LEU A 388 9.65 -9.99 26.33
N ASP A 389 10.86 -10.56 26.33
CA ASP A 389 11.10 -11.86 26.94
C ASP A 389 11.42 -11.66 28.42
N LEU A 390 10.50 -12.08 29.29
CA LEU A 390 10.63 -11.91 30.75
C LEU A 390 11.77 -12.75 31.33
N ASN A 391 12.07 -13.91 30.74
CA ASN A 391 13.08 -14.83 31.26
C ASN A 391 14.50 -14.29 31.01
N THR A 392 14.73 -13.71 29.82
CA THR A 392 16.03 -13.14 29.46
C THR A 392 16.15 -11.65 29.77
N GLY A 393 15.03 -10.95 29.99
CA GLY A 393 15.00 -9.50 30.17
C GLY A 393 15.36 -8.73 28.90
N ARG A 394 15.14 -9.33 27.72
CA ARG A 394 15.44 -8.71 26.42
C ARG A 394 14.20 -8.16 25.77
N MET A 395 14.32 -6.96 25.22
CA MET A 395 13.29 -6.36 24.38
C MET A 395 13.69 -6.44 22.92
N TYR A 396 12.72 -6.77 22.08
CA TYR A 396 12.89 -6.90 20.64
C TYR A 396 11.87 -6.01 19.93
N THR A 397 12.29 -5.35 18.86
CA THR A 397 11.37 -4.83 17.85
C THR A 397 11.15 -5.89 16.78
N VAL A 398 9.90 -6.04 16.37
CA VAL A 398 9.44 -7.04 15.41
C VAL A 398 9.17 -6.36 14.08
N ASP A 399 9.79 -6.87 13.01
CA ASP A 399 9.51 -6.47 11.64
C ASP A 399 9.40 -7.71 10.72
N LEU A 400 8.87 -7.54 9.51
CA LEU A 400 8.81 -8.61 8.51
C LEU A 400 10.16 -8.77 7.81
N ASN A 401 10.65 -9.99 7.67
CA ASN A 401 11.90 -10.26 6.97
C ASN A 401 11.68 -10.25 5.43
N PRO A 402 12.30 -9.32 4.67
CA PRO A 402 12.12 -9.24 3.23
C PRO A 402 12.71 -10.42 2.47
N SER A 403 13.81 -11.02 2.95
CA SER A 403 14.43 -12.16 2.27
C SER A 403 13.53 -13.39 2.35
N PHE A 404 12.97 -13.65 3.52
CA PHE A 404 12.03 -14.76 3.72
C PHE A 404 10.77 -14.61 2.84
N LEU A 405 10.22 -13.39 2.74
CA LEU A 405 9.07 -13.14 1.86
C LEU A 405 9.43 -13.34 0.38
N MET A 406 10.64 -12.97 -0.05
CA MET A 406 11.11 -13.27 -1.40
C MET A 406 11.31 -14.77 -1.61
N ASP A 407 11.80 -15.52 -0.63
CA ASP A 407 11.96 -16.98 -0.72
C ASP A 407 10.60 -17.68 -0.90
N LEU A 408 9.56 -17.19 -0.22
CA LEU A 408 8.18 -17.67 -0.42
C LEU A 408 7.70 -17.46 -1.87
N LEU A 409 8.10 -16.37 -2.53
CA LEU A 409 7.74 -16.11 -3.93
C LEU A 409 8.49 -17.04 -4.91
N HIS A 410 9.75 -17.35 -4.63
CA HIS A 410 10.61 -18.17 -5.50
C HIS A 410 10.32 -19.68 -5.42
N CYS A 411 9.78 -20.16 -4.29
CA CYS A 411 9.44 -21.58 -4.12
C CYS A 411 8.12 -21.95 -4.84
N SER A 412 8.10 -21.83 -6.17
CA SER A 412 6.92 -21.89 -7.02
C SER A 412 6.18 -23.25 -7.04
N HIS A 413 6.84 -24.34 -6.66
CA HIS A 413 6.28 -25.70 -6.73
C HIS A 413 5.87 -26.30 -5.38
N SER A 414 6.24 -25.69 -4.24
CA SER A 414 5.98 -26.25 -2.91
C SER A 414 5.00 -25.44 -2.07
N ARG A 415 4.65 -24.21 -2.49
CA ARG A 415 3.86 -23.26 -1.68
C ARG A 415 2.49 -22.96 -2.31
N PRO A 416 1.41 -22.88 -1.51
CA PRO A 416 0.08 -22.44 -1.98
C PRO A 416 0.08 -21.04 -2.60
N ASP A 417 -0.74 -20.83 -3.62
CA ASP A 417 -0.85 -19.53 -4.30
C ASP A 417 -1.34 -18.41 -3.38
N ALA A 418 -2.19 -18.72 -2.39
CA ALA A 418 -2.64 -17.77 -1.37
C ALA A 418 -1.47 -17.19 -0.58
N GLN A 419 -0.49 -18.02 -0.19
CA GLN A 419 0.70 -17.56 0.53
C GLN A 419 1.58 -16.67 -0.34
N ARG A 420 1.70 -17.00 -1.63
CA ARG A 420 2.49 -16.21 -2.59
C ARG A 420 1.87 -14.85 -2.85
N LEU A 421 0.54 -14.79 -2.99
CA LEU A 421 -0.18 -13.53 -3.14
C LEU A 421 -0.03 -12.65 -1.89
N ALA A 422 -0.22 -13.22 -0.70
CA ALA A 422 -0.05 -12.50 0.55
C ALA A 422 1.39 -11.99 0.74
N ALA A 423 2.41 -12.80 0.40
CA ALA A 423 3.81 -12.38 0.46
C ALA A 423 4.11 -11.22 -0.51
N LEU A 424 3.57 -11.27 -1.73
CA LEU A 424 3.69 -10.19 -2.71
C LEU A 424 3.06 -8.90 -2.19
N HIS A 425 1.87 -8.98 -1.57
CA HIS A 425 1.19 -7.83 -0.97
C HIS A 425 1.95 -7.27 0.24
N CYS A 426 2.53 -8.12 1.09
CA CYS A 426 3.42 -7.66 2.17
C CYS A 426 4.63 -6.87 1.61
N LEU A 427 5.32 -7.42 0.60
CA LEU A 427 6.47 -6.77 -0.02
C LEU A 427 6.11 -5.42 -0.68
N LEU A 428 4.99 -5.36 -1.38
CA LEU A 428 4.58 -4.16 -2.11
C LEU A 428 3.97 -3.10 -1.19
N LEU A 429 3.06 -3.48 -0.29
CA LEU A 429 2.23 -2.56 0.50
C LEU A 429 2.81 -2.24 1.87
N TYR A 430 3.36 -3.23 2.58
CA TYR A 430 3.82 -3.05 3.96
C TYR A 430 5.23 -2.46 4.00
N MET A 431 6.17 -3.08 3.29
CA MET A 431 7.60 -2.70 3.34
C MET A 431 7.92 -1.36 2.64
N GLY A 432 6.93 -0.75 1.98
CA GLY A 432 7.04 0.56 1.37
C GLY A 432 7.86 0.58 0.07
N PRO A 433 8.14 1.79 -0.46
CA PRO A 433 8.86 1.96 -1.73
C PRO A 433 10.36 1.73 -1.53
N ASN A 434 10.81 0.49 -1.70
CA ASN A 434 12.23 0.16 -1.79
C ASN A 434 12.55 -0.23 -3.24
N ALA A 435 13.31 0.62 -3.95
CA ALA A 435 13.67 0.41 -5.34
C ALA A 435 14.41 -0.93 -5.56
N ALA A 436 15.23 -1.36 -4.61
CA ALA A 436 15.95 -2.64 -4.71
C ALA A 436 15.00 -3.84 -4.56
N LEU A 437 13.96 -3.75 -3.72
CA LEU A 437 12.95 -4.80 -3.62
C LEU A 437 12.03 -4.82 -4.84
N GLU A 438 11.62 -3.65 -5.35
CA GLU A 438 10.83 -3.56 -6.58
C GLU A 438 11.57 -4.20 -7.77
N LEU A 439 12.88 -3.96 -7.91
CA LEU A 439 13.71 -4.62 -8.93
C LEU A 439 13.70 -6.14 -8.78
N LYS A 440 13.89 -6.67 -7.56
CA LYS A 440 13.84 -8.12 -7.30
C LYS A 440 12.47 -8.72 -7.61
N ILE A 441 11.39 -8.00 -7.34
CA ILE A 441 10.02 -8.44 -7.67
C ILE A 441 9.83 -8.44 -9.19
N ILE A 442 10.28 -7.40 -9.89
CA ILE A 442 10.23 -7.34 -11.36
C ILE A 442 11.05 -8.49 -11.97
N ASP A 443 12.23 -8.79 -11.42
CA ASP A 443 13.03 -9.93 -11.83
C ASP A 443 12.27 -11.24 -11.67
N TRP A 444 11.62 -11.45 -10.52
CA TRP A 444 10.77 -12.61 -10.27
C TRP A 444 9.58 -12.71 -11.24
N ILE A 445 8.92 -11.60 -11.57
CA ILE A 445 7.84 -11.56 -12.58
C ILE A 445 8.36 -11.95 -13.96
N CYS A 446 9.57 -11.53 -14.32
CA CYS A 446 10.17 -11.86 -15.61
C CYS A 446 10.52 -13.34 -15.73
N ASP A 447 11.05 -13.92 -14.65
CA ASP A 447 11.60 -15.28 -14.66
C ASP A 447 10.52 -16.35 -14.43
N ASN A 448 9.38 -15.98 -13.85
CA ASN A 448 8.28 -16.90 -13.56
C ASN A 448 7.04 -16.55 -14.37
N VAL A 449 6.50 -17.54 -15.09
CA VAL A 449 5.19 -17.44 -15.74
C VAL A 449 4.22 -18.30 -14.94
N MET A 450 3.21 -17.65 -14.36
CA MET A 450 2.19 -18.31 -13.55
C MET A 450 1.12 -18.96 -14.42
N PRO A 451 0.55 -20.12 -14.03
CA PRO A 451 -0.60 -20.71 -14.72
C PRO A 451 -1.83 -19.79 -14.68
N PHE A 452 -2.69 -19.89 -15.69
CA PHE A 452 -3.91 -19.06 -15.82
C PHE A 452 -4.89 -19.20 -14.64
N ASP A 453 -4.85 -20.32 -13.93
CA ASP A 453 -5.75 -20.60 -12.79
C ASP A 453 -5.38 -19.81 -11.51
N THR A 454 -4.21 -19.16 -11.51
CA THR A 454 -3.66 -18.39 -10.39
C THR A 454 -3.87 -16.88 -10.56
N PHE A 455 -3.30 -16.04 -9.69
CA PHE A 455 -3.37 -14.58 -9.82
C PHE A 455 -2.38 -14.05 -10.88
N ASP A 456 -2.73 -12.93 -11.52
CA ASP A 456 -1.83 -12.28 -12.49
C ASP A 456 -0.81 -11.40 -11.76
N GLN A 457 0.45 -11.81 -11.78
CA GLN A 457 1.54 -11.12 -11.08
C GLN A 457 1.71 -9.65 -11.51
N ILE A 458 1.49 -9.33 -12.78
CA ILE A 458 1.67 -7.99 -13.32
C ILE A 458 0.50 -7.10 -12.86
N GLN A 459 -0.73 -7.64 -12.92
CA GLN A 459 -1.90 -6.93 -12.43
C GLN A 459 -1.81 -6.64 -10.93
N GLU A 460 -1.41 -7.63 -10.12
CA GLU A 460 -1.19 -7.44 -8.68
C GLU A 460 -0.08 -6.42 -8.41
N PHE A 461 1.04 -6.49 -9.14
CA PHE A 461 2.12 -5.51 -9.00
C PHE A 461 1.64 -4.08 -9.24
N ILE A 462 0.87 -3.86 -10.31
CA ILE A 462 0.33 -2.54 -10.66
C ILE A 462 -0.68 -2.08 -9.61
N LEU A 463 -1.69 -2.89 -9.29
CA LEU A 463 -2.80 -2.50 -8.39
C LEU A 463 -2.31 -2.27 -6.95
N ALA A 464 -1.48 -3.15 -6.41
CA ALA A 464 -0.92 -2.97 -5.07
C ALA A 464 -0.03 -1.72 -5.02
N SER A 465 0.85 -1.52 -6.01
CA SER A 465 1.72 -0.32 -6.06
C SER A 465 0.94 0.98 -6.19
N LEU A 466 -0.19 0.98 -6.90
CA LEU A 466 -1.10 2.11 -7.02
C LEU A 466 -1.83 2.40 -5.71
N TYR A 467 -2.37 1.35 -5.08
CA TYR A 467 -3.05 1.45 -3.80
C TYR A 467 -2.13 2.03 -2.71
N ARG A 468 -0.83 1.69 -2.73
CA ARG A 468 0.20 2.27 -1.84
C ARG A 468 0.34 3.80 -1.91
N ILE A 469 -0.07 4.45 -2.98
CA ILE A 469 -0.04 5.94 -3.03
C ILE A 469 -1.18 6.55 -2.23
N ILE A 470 -2.22 5.76 -2.00
CA ILE A 470 -3.50 6.23 -1.52
C ILE A 470 -3.78 5.73 -0.10
N TYR A 471 -3.26 4.57 0.29
CA TYR A 471 -3.58 3.90 1.57
C TYR A 471 -3.27 4.74 2.83
N LYS A 472 -2.31 5.67 2.80
CA LYS A 472 -2.02 6.57 3.94
C LYS A 472 -3.01 7.75 4.06
N LYS A 473 -3.85 8.01 3.06
CA LYS A 473 -4.69 9.21 3.00
C LYS A 473 -6.05 9.06 3.68
N CYS A 474 -6.71 7.90 3.54
CA CYS A 474 -8.01 7.64 4.14
C CYS A 474 -8.30 6.13 4.17
N LEU A 475 -8.86 5.61 5.26
CA LEU A 475 -9.25 4.20 5.40
C LEU A 475 -10.39 3.82 4.44
N SER A 476 -11.32 4.75 4.16
CA SER A 476 -12.47 4.50 3.29
C SER A 476 -12.10 4.28 1.81
N LEU A 477 -10.88 4.62 1.39
CA LEU A 477 -10.41 4.38 0.02
C LEU A 477 -10.18 2.89 -0.27
N ASP A 478 -10.01 2.08 0.78
CA ASP A 478 -9.82 0.63 0.71
C ASP A 478 -11.03 -0.09 0.12
N GLU A 479 -12.23 0.47 0.32
CA GLU A 479 -13.51 -0.08 -0.18
C GLU A 479 -13.88 0.42 -1.57
N VAL A 480 -13.24 1.51 -2.03
CA VAL A 480 -13.62 2.21 -3.26
C VAL A 480 -12.62 1.94 -4.38
N LEU A 481 -11.35 1.71 -4.05
CA LEU A 481 -10.31 1.45 -5.04
C LEU A 481 -9.88 -0.02 -5.04
N PRO A 482 -9.63 -0.60 -6.22
CA PRO A 482 -9.11 -1.96 -6.31
C PRO A 482 -7.63 -1.99 -5.89
N TYR A 483 -7.29 -2.95 -5.05
CA TYR A 483 -5.90 -3.24 -4.65
C TYR A 483 -5.43 -4.64 -5.09
N SER A 484 -6.33 -5.44 -5.67
CA SER A 484 -6.03 -6.77 -6.21
C SER A 484 -6.90 -7.05 -7.44
N SER A 485 -6.36 -7.81 -8.38
CA SER A 485 -7.04 -8.29 -9.59
C SER A 485 -8.04 -9.41 -9.29
N VAL A 486 -7.95 -10.05 -8.12
CA VAL A 486 -8.84 -11.14 -7.71
C VAL A 486 -10.31 -10.69 -7.69
N PHE A 487 -10.56 -9.41 -7.39
CA PHE A 487 -11.92 -8.81 -7.37
C PHE A 487 -12.56 -8.63 -8.75
N GLU A 488 -11.77 -8.69 -9.82
CA GLU A 488 -12.27 -8.64 -11.19
C GLU A 488 -12.74 -10.04 -11.67
N LYS A 489 -12.27 -11.11 -11.02
CA LYS A 489 -12.69 -12.48 -11.34
C LYS A 489 -14.12 -12.71 -10.84
N LYS A 490 -14.94 -13.36 -11.68
CA LYS A 490 -16.34 -13.70 -11.34
C LYS A 490 -16.45 -14.71 -10.18
N LYS A 491 -15.44 -15.55 -10.02
CA LYS A 491 -15.28 -16.51 -8.92
C LYS A 491 -13.83 -16.49 -8.48
N VAL A 492 -13.60 -16.48 -7.17
CA VAL A 492 -12.26 -16.61 -6.59
C VAL A 492 -11.80 -18.07 -6.80
N PRO A 493 -10.58 -18.30 -7.32
CA PRO A 493 -10.02 -19.65 -7.42
C PRO A 493 -9.96 -20.33 -6.05
N GLU A 494 -10.28 -21.62 -5.98
CA GLU A 494 -10.27 -22.39 -4.72
C GLU A 494 -8.92 -22.33 -4.00
N ALA A 495 -7.82 -22.31 -4.77
CA ALA A 495 -6.45 -22.17 -4.26
C ALA A 495 -6.16 -20.83 -3.55
N LEU A 496 -7.02 -19.82 -3.72
CA LEU A 496 -6.95 -18.53 -3.04
C LEU A 496 -8.01 -18.38 -1.93
N ASP A 497 -9.08 -19.17 -1.99
CA ASP A 497 -10.19 -19.09 -1.04
C ASP A 497 -9.95 -19.96 0.21
N GLN A 498 -9.34 -21.14 0.03
CA GLN A 498 -9.10 -22.07 1.13
C GLN A 498 -7.64 -22.03 1.61
N VAL A 499 -7.47 -21.96 2.93
CA VAL A 499 -6.18 -22.12 3.60
C VAL A 499 -6.19 -23.47 4.33
N PRO A 500 -5.26 -24.39 4.02
CA PRO A 500 -5.19 -25.67 4.70
C PRO A 500 -5.07 -25.51 6.22
N GLY A 501 -5.89 -26.24 6.99
CA GLY A 501 -5.84 -26.26 8.46
C GLY A 501 -6.43 -25.03 9.17
N VAL A 502 -6.94 -24.03 8.42
CA VAL A 502 -7.52 -22.81 8.99
C VAL A 502 -8.92 -22.57 8.42
N THR A 503 -9.90 -22.47 9.31
CA THR A 503 -11.26 -22.03 8.97
C THR A 503 -11.49 -20.62 9.49
N CYS A 504 -12.16 -19.76 8.71
CA CYS A 504 -12.49 -18.41 9.11
C CYS A 504 -13.98 -18.16 8.95
N THR A 505 -14.64 -17.72 10.03
CA THR A 505 -15.99 -17.18 10.00
C THR A 505 -15.92 -15.66 10.13
N THR A 506 -16.80 -14.96 9.40
CA THR A 506 -16.95 -13.50 9.49
C THR A 506 -18.34 -13.18 9.96
N GLU A 507 -18.45 -12.40 11.04
CA GLU A 507 -19.71 -12.00 11.66
C GLU A 507 -19.77 -10.47 11.74
N LEU A 508 -20.97 -9.90 11.65
CA LEU A 508 -21.16 -8.46 11.90
C LEU A 508 -21.29 -8.26 13.40
N HIS A 509 -20.54 -7.30 13.95
CA HIS A 509 -20.57 -7.03 15.39
C HIS A 509 -21.49 -5.85 15.71
N ALA A 510 -21.88 -5.74 16.99
CA ALA A 510 -22.74 -4.67 17.48
C ALA A 510 -22.11 -3.29 17.25
N GLU A 511 -22.94 -2.28 16.94
CA GLU A 511 -22.44 -0.95 16.62
C GLU A 511 -21.68 -0.31 17.80
N PRO A 512 -20.49 0.25 17.57
CA PRO A 512 -19.78 1.02 18.60
C PRO A 512 -20.52 2.32 18.90
N VAL A 513 -20.62 2.65 20.19
CA VAL A 513 -21.22 3.88 20.68
C VAL A 513 -20.12 4.88 21.00
N PHE A 514 -20.05 5.96 20.23
CA PHE A 514 -19.15 7.08 20.50
C PHE A 514 -19.84 8.09 21.41
N LYS A 515 -19.25 8.32 22.58
CA LYS A 515 -19.70 9.27 23.59
C LYS A 515 -18.70 10.43 23.62
N GLY A 516 -19.13 11.63 23.98
CA GLY A 516 -18.23 12.78 24.13
C GLY A 516 -18.67 14.01 23.36
N LYS A 517 -17.99 15.12 23.63
CA LYS A 517 -18.24 16.41 22.98
C LYS A 517 -17.53 16.45 21.63
N ALA A 518 -18.03 17.26 20.70
CA ALA A 518 -17.42 17.40 19.36
C ALA A 518 -15.92 17.75 19.40
N ARG A 519 -15.45 18.45 20.44
CA ARG A 519 -14.01 18.75 20.63
C ARG A 519 -13.19 17.54 21.09
N SER A 520 -13.74 16.65 21.93
CA SER A 520 -13.02 15.47 22.44
C SER A 520 -12.98 14.31 21.44
N LEU A 521 -13.90 14.31 20.46
CA LEU A 521 -13.89 13.33 19.37
C LEU A 521 -12.91 13.69 18.25
N GLN A 522 -12.25 14.84 18.25
CA GLN A 522 -11.39 15.26 17.15
C GLN A 522 -10.19 14.31 16.93
N GLY A 523 -9.77 14.14 15.68
CA GLY A 523 -8.59 13.36 15.33
C GLY A 523 -8.89 11.86 15.21
N TYR A 524 -8.33 11.04 16.09
CA TYR A 524 -8.44 9.58 16.01
C TYR A 524 -9.90 9.08 16.11
N TRP A 525 -10.66 9.60 17.08
CA TRP A 525 -12.03 9.15 17.33
C TRP A 525 -12.98 9.55 16.19
N GLU A 526 -12.80 10.74 15.61
CA GLU A 526 -13.53 11.23 14.45
C GLU A 526 -13.30 10.35 13.21
N GLU A 527 -12.06 9.91 12.98
CA GLU A 527 -11.74 9.02 11.86
C GLU A 527 -12.32 7.60 12.07
N LEU A 528 -12.26 7.09 13.31
CA LEU A 528 -12.82 5.79 13.66
C LEU A 528 -14.35 5.78 13.53
N GLN A 529 -15.03 6.80 14.06
CA GLN A 529 -16.48 6.97 13.93
C GLN A 529 -16.90 7.13 12.47
N TRP A 530 -16.16 7.93 11.70
CA TRP A 530 -16.43 8.08 10.28
C TRP A 530 -16.28 6.75 9.52
N SER A 531 -15.25 5.98 9.85
CA SER A 531 -14.98 4.68 9.22
C SER A 531 -16.11 3.68 9.50
N THR A 532 -16.58 3.60 10.75
CA THR A 532 -17.70 2.72 11.13
C THR A 532 -19.02 3.13 10.47
N GLU A 533 -19.34 4.43 10.42
CA GLU A 533 -20.53 4.94 9.74
C GLU A 533 -20.49 4.68 8.23
N LYS A 534 -19.31 4.81 7.61
CA LYS A 534 -19.13 4.55 6.17
C LYS A 534 -19.24 3.09 5.80
N MET A 535 -18.86 2.17 6.67
CA MET A 535 -19.02 0.74 6.44
C MET A 535 -20.47 0.36 6.19
N LYS A 536 -21.41 0.91 6.98
CA LYS A 536 -22.86 0.71 6.76
C LYS A 536 -23.30 1.12 5.35
N TYR A 537 -22.74 2.22 4.84
CA TYR A 537 -23.01 2.66 3.48
C TYR A 537 -22.46 1.67 2.44
N PHE A 538 -21.26 1.14 2.65
CA PHE A 538 -20.66 0.17 1.73
C PHE A 538 -21.33 -1.20 1.78
N GLU A 539 -21.83 -1.64 2.93
CA GLU A 539 -22.64 -2.85 3.05
C GLU A 539 -23.96 -2.74 2.28
N ALA A 540 -24.57 -1.55 2.25
CA ALA A 540 -25.81 -1.30 1.52
C ALA A 540 -25.59 -1.16 -0.01
N VAL A 541 -24.40 -0.77 -0.45
CA VAL A 541 -24.10 -0.52 -1.87
C VAL A 541 -23.48 -1.78 -2.50
N PRO A 542 -24.09 -2.34 -3.56
CA PRO A 542 -23.51 -3.51 -4.22
C PRO A 542 -22.22 -3.13 -4.97
N ASN A 543 -21.10 -3.78 -4.62
CA ASN A 543 -19.79 -3.63 -5.26
C ASN A 543 -19.31 -2.16 -5.36
N PRO A 544 -18.97 -1.51 -4.24
CA PRO A 544 -18.57 -0.09 -4.24
C PRO A 544 -17.20 0.18 -4.88
N ARG A 545 -16.46 -0.87 -5.27
CA ARG A 545 -15.12 -0.75 -5.85
C ARG A 545 -15.14 -0.34 -7.31
N TYR A 546 -14.25 0.58 -7.65
CA TYR A 546 -14.00 0.98 -9.03
C TYR A 546 -13.44 -0.19 -9.83
N ARG A 547 -14.17 -0.59 -10.88
CA ARG A 547 -13.72 -1.60 -11.85
C ARG A 547 -13.48 -0.94 -13.18
N ALA A 548 -12.21 -0.80 -13.56
CA ALA A 548 -11.86 -0.17 -14.83
C ALA A 548 -12.37 -0.98 -16.04
N SER A 549 -12.57 -2.29 -15.88
CA SER A 549 -13.19 -3.17 -16.87
C SER A 549 -14.61 -2.75 -17.28
N GLN A 550 -15.37 -2.12 -16.37
CA GLN A 550 -16.71 -1.61 -16.66
C GLN A 550 -16.72 -0.42 -17.62
N ASN A 551 -15.56 0.22 -17.84
CA ASN A 551 -15.44 1.32 -18.80
C ASN A 551 -15.31 0.83 -20.25
N LEU A 552 -15.22 -0.48 -20.49
CA LEU A 552 -15.05 -1.04 -21.83
C LEU A 552 -16.14 -0.59 -22.84
N PRO A 553 -17.44 -0.52 -22.50
CA PRO A 553 -18.46 0.00 -23.40
C PRO A 553 -18.23 1.48 -23.75
N ASP A 554 -17.91 2.32 -22.77
CA ASP A 554 -17.62 3.73 -22.98
C ASP A 554 -16.35 3.92 -23.84
N TRP A 555 -15.34 3.08 -23.62
CA TRP A 555 -14.15 3.02 -24.45
C TRP A 555 -14.47 2.64 -25.90
N THR A 556 -15.28 1.60 -26.14
CA THR A 556 -15.66 1.20 -27.51
C THR A 556 -16.48 2.28 -28.22
N LYS A 557 -17.35 3.00 -27.49
CA LYS A 557 -18.08 4.16 -28.00
C LYS A 557 -17.16 5.33 -28.34
N LEU A 558 -16.14 5.57 -27.50
CA LEU A 558 -15.17 6.63 -27.75
C LEU A 558 -14.27 6.27 -28.96
N LEU A 559 -13.84 5.02 -29.07
CA LEU A 559 -13.03 4.53 -30.18
C LEU A 559 -13.78 4.62 -31.52
N THR A 560 -15.07 4.29 -31.54
CA THR A 560 -15.91 4.46 -32.74
C THR A 560 -16.08 5.93 -33.10
N THR A 561 -16.20 6.81 -32.11
CA THR A 561 -16.26 8.27 -32.32
C THR A 561 -14.95 8.80 -32.91
N LEU A 562 -13.79 8.37 -32.40
CA LEU A 562 -12.46 8.74 -32.93
C LEU A 562 -12.24 8.27 -34.37
N LYS A 563 -12.79 7.11 -34.75
CA LYS A 563 -12.72 6.57 -36.11
C LYS A 563 -13.66 7.28 -37.09
N SER A 564 -14.72 7.94 -36.60
CA SER A 564 -15.70 8.62 -37.45
C SER A 564 -15.22 10.02 -37.90
N LYS A 565 -15.38 10.37 -39.18
CA LYS A 565 -14.91 11.63 -39.79
C LYS A 565 -15.66 12.90 -39.35
N ASN A 566 -16.59 12.84 -38.38
CA ASN A 566 -17.39 13.99 -37.99
C ASN A 566 -16.60 14.93 -37.04
N LYS A 567 -15.92 15.92 -37.64
CA LYS A 567 -15.13 16.99 -37.00
C LYS A 567 -15.92 18.02 -36.16
N LYS A 568 -17.06 17.64 -35.56
CA LYS A 568 -17.62 18.45 -34.45
C LYS A 568 -17.12 17.83 -33.16
N ALA A 569 -15.95 18.28 -32.72
CA ALA A 569 -15.38 17.91 -31.43
C ALA A 569 -16.45 18.18 -30.35
N SER A 570 -17.04 17.12 -29.81
CA SER A 570 -17.96 17.26 -28.69
C SER A 570 -17.19 17.87 -27.51
N ASN A 571 -17.84 18.74 -26.72
CA ASN A 571 -17.21 19.31 -25.52
C ASN A 571 -16.63 18.21 -24.60
N TYR A 572 -17.21 17.00 -24.66
CA TYR A 572 -16.72 15.81 -23.97
C TYR A 572 -15.32 15.35 -24.42
N LEU A 573 -15.03 15.34 -25.73
CA LEU A 573 -13.70 14.97 -26.24
C LEU A 573 -12.62 15.97 -25.82
N ARG A 574 -12.96 17.28 -25.82
CA ARG A 574 -12.04 18.33 -25.36
C ARG A 574 -11.70 18.18 -23.88
N HIS A 575 -12.70 17.87 -23.05
CA HIS A 575 -12.50 17.61 -21.62
C HIS A 575 -11.60 16.39 -21.36
N ILE A 576 -11.76 15.31 -22.13
CA ILE A 576 -10.89 14.12 -22.05
C ILE A 576 -9.45 14.48 -22.46
N GLU A 577 -9.29 15.27 -23.50
CA GLU A 577 -7.97 15.73 -23.96
C GLU A 577 -7.28 16.60 -22.89
N GLU A 578 -8.01 17.50 -22.24
CA GLU A 578 -7.51 18.33 -21.13
C GLU A 578 -7.05 17.48 -19.94
N ASN A 579 -7.86 16.50 -19.51
CA ASN A 579 -7.48 15.54 -18.46
C ASN A 579 -6.19 14.79 -18.83
N THR A 580 -6.06 14.40 -20.10
CA THR A 580 -4.87 13.71 -20.60
C THR A 580 -3.63 14.59 -20.54
N LYS A 581 -3.75 15.86 -20.94
CA LYS A 581 -2.64 16.84 -20.86
C LYS A 581 -2.15 17.03 -19.43
N GLN A 582 -3.06 17.07 -18.45
CA GLN A 582 -2.71 17.18 -17.02
C GLN A 582 -1.94 15.95 -16.51
N VAL A 583 -2.33 14.74 -16.93
CA VAL A 583 -1.63 13.51 -16.54
C VAL A 583 -0.24 13.47 -17.17
N LEU A 584 -0.13 13.74 -18.47
CA LEU A 584 1.15 13.67 -19.18
C LEU A 584 2.14 14.74 -18.68
N SER A 585 1.68 15.96 -18.42
CA SER A 585 2.55 17.00 -17.83
C SER A 585 3.06 16.61 -16.45
N MET A 586 2.26 15.90 -15.65
CA MET A 586 2.69 15.38 -14.37
C MET A 586 3.73 14.27 -14.51
N VAL A 587 3.54 13.34 -15.45
CA VAL A 587 4.52 12.29 -15.75
C VAL A 587 5.84 12.93 -16.19
N ASP A 588 5.79 13.94 -17.07
CA ASP A 588 6.98 14.68 -17.51
C ASP A 588 7.72 15.40 -16.38
N SER A 589 6.99 15.93 -15.39
CA SER A 589 7.62 16.54 -14.21
C SER A 589 8.41 15.55 -13.33
N TRP A 590 8.10 14.25 -13.43
CA TRP A 590 8.81 13.19 -12.71
C TRP A 590 9.97 12.58 -13.52
N ASN A 591 10.11 12.97 -14.80
CA ASN A 591 11.02 12.37 -15.80
C ASN A 591 12.41 13.06 -15.88
N LEU A 592 12.97 13.54 -14.78
CA LEU A 592 14.26 14.26 -14.80
C LEU A 592 15.49 13.35 -14.97
N ASP A 593 15.37 12.02 -14.79
CA ASP A 593 16.50 11.08 -14.90
C ASP A 593 16.33 10.03 -16.03
N GLN A 594 17.41 9.83 -16.79
CA GLN A 594 17.70 8.82 -17.83
C GLN A 594 16.49 8.09 -18.46
N LYS A 595 15.98 8.60 -19.59
CA LYS A 595 15.02 7.89 -20.46
C LYS A 595 15.71 6.75 -21.20
N VAL A 596 15.71 5.54 -20.63
CA VAL A 596 16.32 4.33 -21.24
C VAL A 596 15.43 3.73 -22.33
N VAL A 597 14.09 3.82 -22.17
CA VAL A 597 13.11 3.25 -23.11
C VAL A 597 12.40 4.39 -23.88
N PRO A 598 12.24 4.30 -25.22
CA PRO A 598 11.64 5.36 -26.04
C PRO A 598 10.11 5.39 -25.93
N LEU A 599 9.59 5.71 -24.74
CA LEU A 599 8.16 5.93 -24.47
C LEU A 599 7.85 7.43 -24.40
N PHE A 600 6.57 7.80 -24.55
CA PHE A 600 6.04 9.16 -24.50
C PHE A 600 6.51 10.10 -25.63
N GLN A 601 7.22 9.58 -26.62
CA GLN A 601 7.71 10.36 -27.77
C GLN A 601 6.66 10.52 -28.89
N GLU A 602 5.53 9.81 -28.79
CA GLU A 602 4.57 9.65 -29.88
C GLU A 602 3.16 10.09 -29.50
N GLU A 603 2.44 10.67 -30.47
CA GLU A 603 1.04 11.03 -30.31
C GLU A 603 0.12 9.80 -30.50
N ASP A 604 0.10 8.91 -29.51
CA ASP A 604 -0.83 7.78 -29.49
C ASP A 604 -2.25 8.27 -29.13
N SER A 605 -3.05 8.60 -30.14
CA SER A 605 -4.42 9.12 -29.95
C SER A 605 -5.34 8.16 -29.18
N GLN A 606 -5.16 6.84 -29.32
CA GLN A 606 -5.99 5.85 -28.63
C GLN A 606 -5.62 5.79 -27.15
N GLN A 607 -4.34 5.65 -26.82
CA GLN A 607 -3.91 5.62 -25.42
C GLN A 607 -4.17 6.96 -24.71
N ARG A 608 -3.96 8.09 -25.39
CA ARG A 608 -4.31 9.42 -24.86
C ARG A 608 -5.78 9.51 -24.49
N ALA A 609 -6.68 9.07 -25.36
CA ALA A 609 -8.10 9.09 -25.05
C ALA A 609 -8.49 8.17 -23.89
N LEU A 610 -7.85 7.00 -23.78
CA LEU A 610 -8.08 6.07 -22.66
C LEU A 610 -7.60 6.65 -21.32
N ILE A 611 -6.45 7.34 -21.29
CA ILE A 611 -5.94 8.07 -20.13
C ILE A 611 -6.99 9.08 -19.63
N GLY A 612 -7.47 9.96 -20.52
CA GLY A 612 -8.45 10.98 -20.15
C GLY A 612 -9.81 10.40 -19.72
N LEU A 613 -10.25 9.30 -20.34
CA LEU A 613 -11.48 8.60 -19.95
C LEU A 613 -11.36 8.00 -18.54
N MET A 614 -10.22 7.38 -18.22
CA MET A 614 -10.00 6.79 -16.90
C MET A 614 -10.00 7.85 -15.80
N VAL A 615 -9.41 9.03 -16.05
CA VAL A 615 -9.46 10.18 -15.13
C VAL A 615 -10.90 10.62 -14.91
N ASP A 616 -11.68 10.78 -15.98
CA ASP A 616 -13.08 11.22 -15.89
C ASP A 616 -13.94 10.26 -15.06
N LYS A 617 -13.85 8.95 -15.35
CA LYS A 617 -14.63 7.91 -14.66
C LYS A 617 -14.21 7.69 -13.22
N LEU A 618 -12.91 7.71 -12.93
CA LEU A 618 -12.42 7.59 -11.57
C LEU A 618 -12.80 8.81 -10.73
N ARG A 619 -12.77 10.01 -11.31
CA ARG A 619 -13.25 11.26 -10.68
C ARG A 619 -14.73 11.17 -10.35
N GLU A 620 -15.57 10.72 -11.28
CA GLU A 620 -17.01 10.55 -11.04
C GLU A 620 -17.25 9.56 -9.87
N HIS A 621 -16.55 8.43 -9.89
CA HIS A 621 -16.68 7.37 -8.91
C HIS A 621 -16.27 7.84 -7.49
N LEU A 622 -15.12 8.49 -7.35
CA LEU A 622 -14.66 9.01 -6.05
C LEU A 622 -15.57 10.12 -5.51
N ASN A 623 -16.09 10.99 -6.38
CA ASN A 623 -17.04 12.03 -5.95
C ASN A 623 -18.38 11.43 -5.48
N ARG A 624 -18.81 10.30 -6.06
CA ARG A 624 -20.03 9.60 -5.65
C ARG A 624 -19.89 8.97 -4.25
N HIS A 625 -18.78 8.28 -3.98
CA HIS A 625 -18.63 7.50 -2.74
C HIS A 625 -17.93 8.27 -1.60
N LEU A 626 -17.06 9.24 -1.91
CA LEU A 626 -16.21 9.96 -0.95
C LEU A 626 -16.28 11.50 -1.08
N PRO A 627 -17.46 12.14 -0.94
CA PRO A 627 -17.60 13.59 -1.10
C PRO A 627 -16.80 14.42 -0.07
N ARG A 628 -16.52 13.86 1.12
CA ARG A 628 -15.79 14.52 2.22
C ARG A 628 -14.32 14.83 1.87
N LEU A 629 -13.70 14.08 0.95
CA LEU A 629 -12.32 14.37 0.50
C LEU A 629 -12.22 15.75 -0.15
N GLY A 630 -13.32 16.26 -0.72
CA GLY A 630 -13.37 17.53 -1.42
C GLY A 630 -12.86 17.42 -2.86
N LYS A 631 -13.56 18.10 -3.79
CA LYS A 631 -13.34 17.99 -5.24
C LYS A 631 -11.89 18.23 -5.65
N LYS A 632 -11.24 19.26 -5.11
CA LYS A 632 -9.83 19.58 -5.41
C LYS A 632 -8.87 18.45 -5.01
N LYS A 633 -9.07 17.81 -3.86
CA LYS A 633 -8.20 16.69 -3.42
C LYS A 633 -8.44 15.45 -4.28
N ILE A 634 -9.69 15.22 -4.69
CA ILE A 634 -10.06 14.13 -5.61
C ILE A 634 -9.40 14.35 -6.97
N ASP A 635 -9.48 15.56 -7.53
CA ASP A 635 -8.88 15.88 -8.83
C ASP A 635 -7.37 15.59 -8.84
N VAL A 636 -6.65 16.07 -7.82
CA VAL A 636 -5.21 15.78 -7.67
C VAL A 636 -4.96 14.27 -7.48
N LEU A 637 -5.76 13.59 -6.66
CA LEU A 637 -5.58 12.16 -6.39
C LEU A 637 -5.78 11.32 -7.66
N VAL A 638 -6.78 11.62 -8.48
CA VAL A 638 -7.08 10.90 -9.73
C VAL A 638 -5.97 11.11 -10.76
N VAL A 639 -5.52 12.36 -10.96
CA VAL A 639 -4.42 12.64 -11.88
C VAL A 639 -3.14 11.93 -11.43
N ASN A 640 -2.81 11.99 -10.14
CA ASN A 640 -1.65 11.29 -9.57
C ASN A 640 -1.75 9.77 -9.73
N TYR A 641 -2.95 9.21 -9.58
CA TYR A 641 -3.20 7.77 -9.72
C TYR A 641 -2.90 7.29 -11.15
N VAL A 642 -3.46 7.97 -12.15
CA VAL A 642 -3.24 7.60 -13.56
C VAL A 642 -1.81 7.92 -14.01
N ALA A 643 -1.22 9.04 -13.55
CA ALA A 643 0.18 9.35 -13.80
C ALA A 643 1.10 8.26 -13.22
N LYS A 644 0.83 7.78 -12.01
CA LYS A 644 1.63 6.70 -11.43
C LYS A 644 1.47 5.39 -12.20
N LEU A 645 0.26 5.06 -12.65
CA LEU A 645 0.03 3.85 -13.44
C LEU A 645 0.97 3.80 -14.66
N LEU A 646 1.05 4.89 -15.41
CA LEU A 646 1.94 5.01 -16.57
C LEU A 646 3.42 4.92 -16.17
N GLU A 647 3.78 5.55 -15.05
CA GLU A 647 5.13 5.50 -14.49
C GLU A 647 5.55 4.10 -14.03
N LEU A 648 4.64 3.32 -13.44
CA LEU A 648 4.92 1.94 -13.00
C LEU A 648 5.20 1.03 -14.20
N ILE A 649 4.41 1.16 -15.27
CA ILE A 649 4.60 0.39 -16.51
C ILE A 649 5.95 0.79 -17.14
N ARG A 650 6.29 2.08 -17.19
CA ARG A 650 7.60 2.56 -17.65
C ARG A 650 8.74 1.95 -16.84
N ARG A 651 8.70 2.03 -15.51
CA ARG A 651 9.76 1.49 -14.63
C ARG A 651 9.93 -0.01 -14.77
N MET A 652 8.82 -0.74 -14.89
CA MET A 652 8.85 -2.17 -15.15
C MET A 652 9.60 -2.47 -16.46
N LEU A 653 9.30 -1.72 -17.53
CA LEU A 653 10.01 -1.85 -18.81
C LEU A 653 11.48 -1.45 -18.73
N GLU A 654 11.83 -0.37 -18.03
CA GLU A 654 13.21 0.07 -17.86
C GLU A 654 14.05 -0.97 -17.10
N SER A 655 13.47 -1.56 -16.07
CA SER A 655 14.10 -2.64 -15.29
C SER A 655 14.37 -3.86 -16.17
N VAL A 656 13.40 -4.24 -17.00
CA VAL A 656 13.55 -5.30 -18.00
C VAL A 656 14.63 -4.94 -19.03
N TRP A 657 14.65 -3.70 -19.52
CA TRP A 657 15.63 -3.21 -20.49
C TRP A 657 17.06 -3.29 -19.94
N LEU A 658 17.24 -2.91 -18.67
CA LEU A 658 18.51 -2.99 -17.95
C LEU A 658 18.93 -4.44 -17.68
N LYS A 659 18.01 -5.31 -17.24
CA LYS A 659 18.26 -6.74 -17.00
C LYS A 659 18.85 -7.42 -18.24
N TYR A 660 18.26 -7.15 -19.40
CA TYR A 660 18.65 -7.74 -20.68
C TYR A 660 19.72 -6.92 -21.45
N LYS A 661 20.21 -5.81 -20.87
CA LYS A 661 21.24 -4.92 -21.45
C LYS A 661 20.92 -4.49 -22.89
N LEU A 662 19.67 -4.13 -23.15
CA LEU A 662 19.24 -3.69 -24.47
C LEU A 662 19.76 -2.27 -24.78
N GLY A 663 20.46 -2.12 -25.90
CA GLY A 663 20.94 -0.83 -26.38
C GLY A 663 19.92 -0.09 -27.29
N PRO A 664 20.24 1.13 -27.74
CA PRO A 664 19.38 1.91 -28.65
C PRO A 664 19.19 1.27 -30.03
N LEU A 665 19.98 0.25 -30.38
CA LEU A 665 19.91 -0.49 -31.64
C LEU A 665 18.63 -1.34 -31.80
N VAL A 666 17.86 -1.54 -30.74
CA VAL A 666 16.56 -2.26 -30.76
C VAL A 666 15.56 -1.63 -31.73
N LEU A 667 15.72 -0.34 -32.04
CA LEU A 667 14.86 0.39 -32.98
C LEU A 667 15.24 0.16 -34.46
N CYS A 668 16.38 -0.47 -34.76
CA CYS A 668 16.79 -0.78 -36.13
C CYS A 668 15.95 -1.94 -36.68
N LEU A 669 15.43 -1.89 -37.91
CA LEU A 669 14.57 -2.97 -38.44
C LEU A 669 15.32 -4.02 -39.29
N LYS A 670 16.63 -3.81 -39.58
CA LYS A 670 17.43 -4.71 -40.44
C LYS A 670 17.85 -6.03 -39.81
N GLN A 671 18.07 -6.04 -38.49
CA GLN A 671 18.69 -7.19 -37.81
C GLN A 671 17.61 -8.10 -37.22
N ARG A 672 17.86 -9.43 -37.25
CA ARG A 672 17.04 -10.36 -36.48
C ARG A 672 17.20 -10.10 -34.99
N GLY A 673 16.11 -10.27 -34.25
CA GLY A 673 16.12 -10.05 -32.82
C GLY A 673 17.01 -11.03 -32.07
N SER A 674 17.68 -10.54 -31.03
CA SER A 674 18.45 -11.38 -30.12
C SER A 674 17.53 -12.15 -29.15
N SER A 675 18.07 -13.17 -28.47
CA SER A 675 17.32 -13.87 -27.41
C SER A 675 16.86 -12.91 -26.29
N ALA A 676 17.64 -11.85 -26.03
CA ALA A 676 17.29 -10.80 -25.08
C ALA A 676 16.09 -9.97 -25.58
N GLU A 677 16.07 -9.58 -26.85
CA GLU A 677 14.93 -8.87 -27.46
C GLU A 677 13.66 -9.72 -27.46
N TRP A 678 13.77 -11.04 -27.67
CA TRP A 678 12.64 -11.95 -27.59
C TRP A 678 12.06 -12.04 -26.17
N ALA A 679 12.92 -12.09 -25.15
CA ALA A 679 12.48 -12.10 -23.76
C ALA A 679 11.74 -10.80 -23.40
N VAL A 680 12.24 -9.64 -23.85
CA VAL A 680 11.56 -8.35 -23.64
C VAL A 680 10.24 -8.28 -24.41
N PHE A 681 10.21 -8.74 -25.67
CA PHE A 681 8.97 -8.86 -26.45
C PHE A 681 7.92 -9.70 -25.71
N HIS A 682 8.33 -10.84 -25.16
CA HIS A 682 7.44 -11.72 -24.40
C HIS A 682 6.90 -11.03 -23.13
N VAL A 683 7.75 -10.36 -22.35
CA VAL A 683 7.31 -9.60 -21.17
C VAL A 683 6.36 -8.46 -21.56
N MET A 684 6.62 -7.75 -22.66
CA MET A 684 5.71 -6.72 -23.16
C MET A 684 4.35 -7.29 -23.58
N CYS A 685 4.31 -8.44 -24.26
CA CYS A 685 3.03 -9.12 -24.54
C CYS A 685 2.26 -9.46 -23.27
N ARG A 686 2.94 -9.93 -22.21
CA ARG A 686 2.31 -10.21 -20.90
C ARG A 686 1.73 -8.95 -20.26
N ILE A 687 2.46 -7.84 -20.28
CA ILE A 687 1.96 -6.54 -19.77
C ILE A 687 0.73 -6.08 -20.58
N LEU A 688 0.78 -6.22 -21.91
CA LEU A 688 -0.35 -5.86 -22.77
C LEU A 688 -1.61 -6.67 -22.44
N GLU A 689 -1.47 -7.97 -22.22
CA GLU A 689 -2.59 -8.85 -21.85
C GLU A 689 -3.16 -8.49 -20.47
N ALA A 690 -2.29 -8.28 -19.49
CA ALA A 690 -2.65 -7.89 -18.13
C ALA A 690 -3.40 -6.54 -18.10
N THR A 691 -2.88 -5.55 -18.80
CA THR A 691 -3.49 -4.20 -18.87
C THR A 691 -4.80 -4.19 -19.67
N LYS A 692 -4.89 -4.96 -20.76
CA LYS A 692 -6.10 -5.09 -21.57
C LYS A 692 -7.27 -5.70 -20.78
N THR A 693 -6.99 -6.72 -19.95
CA THR A 693 -8.00 -7.36 -19.09
C THR A 693 -8.63 -6.36 -18.12
N LEU A 694 -7.82 -5.46 -17.56
CA LEU A 694 -8.27 -4.43 -16.60
C LEU A 694 -8.67 -3.10 -17.26
N CYS A 695 -8.61 -2.98 -18.59
CA CYS A 695 -8.81 -1.72 -19.32
C CYS A 695 -7.90 -0.57 -18.81
N LEU A 696 -6.66 -0.87 -18.46
CA LEU A 696 -5.67 0.12 -17.99
C LEU A 696 -4.95 0.76 -19.19
N PRO A 697 -4.74 2.10 -19.19
CA PRO A 697 -3.96 2.76 -20.23
C PRO A 697 -2.47 2.39 -20.17
N LEU A 698 -1.87 2.28 -21.36
CA LEU A 698 -0.43 2.10 -21.55
C LEU A 698 0.25 3.44 -21.86
N PRO A 699 1.55 3.58 -21.55
CA PRO A 699 2.35 4.72 -22.01
C PRO A 699 2.26 4.91 -23.53
N PRO A 700 2.03 6.15 -24.03
CA PRO A 700 2.11 6.43 -25.46
C PRO A 700 3.44 5.96 -26.06
N GLY A 701 3.40 5.31 -27.23
CA GLY A 701 4.56 4.69 -27.88
C GLY A 701 4.79 3.21 -27.53
N TYR A 702 4.06 2.65 -26.56
CA TYR A 702 4.15 1.24 -26.19
C TYR A 702 3.85 0.28 -27.36
N HIS A 703 2.73 0.51 -28.07
CA HIS A 703 2.31 -0.34 -29.22
C HIS A 703 3.29 -0.27 -30.38
N THR A 704 3.90 0.91 -30.59
CA THR A 704 4.93 1.10 -31.60
C THR A 704 6.18 0.29 -31.27
N LEU A 705 6.66 0.37 -30.03
CA LEU A 705 7.82 -0.39 -29.58
C LEU A 705 7.57 -1.90 -29.65
N LEU A 706 6.38 -2.35 -29.23
CA LEU A 706 5.98 -3.75 -29.31
C LEU A 706 5.95 -4.25 -30.76
N SER A 707 5.45 -3.44 -31.69
CA SER A 707 5.41 -3.77 -33.13
C SER A 707 6.80 -3.84 -33.75
N VAL A 708 7.71 -2.93 -33.37
CA VAL A 708 9.13 -2.96 -33.78
C VAL A 708 9.81 -4.25 -33.32
N LEU A 709 9.65 -4.61 -32.04
CA LEU A 709 10.17 -5.86 -31.50
C LEU A 709 9.52 -7.08 -32.17
N GLY A 710 8.21 -7.02 -32.46
CA GLY A 710 7.48 -8.06 -33.17
C GLY A 710 8.05 -8.36 -34.55
N VAL A 711 8.37 -7.33 -35.35
CA VAL A 711 9.00 -7.51 -36.68
C VAL A 711 10.38 -8.17 -36.57
N ARG A 712 11.14 -7.85 -35.53
CA ARG A 712 12.50 -8.39 -35.33
C ARG A 712 12.50 -9.81 -34.77
N CYS A 713 11.56 -10.12 -33.87
CA CYS A 713 11.55 -11.35 -33.08
C CYS A 713 10.67 -12.46 -33.66
N LEU A 714 9.64 -12.12 -34.44
CA LEU A 714 8.70 -13.10 -34.99
C LEU A 714 8.99 -13.41 -36.48
N PRO A 715 8.71 -14.64 -36.93
CA PRO A 715 8.58 -14.93 -38.35
C PRO A 715 7.49 -14.07 -38.98
N ARG A 716 7.66 -13.67 -40.25
CA ARG A 716 6.74 -12.75 -40.94
C ARG A 716 5.28 -13.23 -40.94
N HIS A 717 5.04 -14.52 -41.15
CA HIS A 717 3.70 -15.08 -41.12
C HIS A 717 3.06 -14.97 -39.73
N THR A 718 3.82 -15.25 -38.67
CA THR A 718 3.37 -15.11 -37.28
C THR A 718 3.12 -13.66 -36.92
N PHE A 719 3.99 -12.75 -37.36
CA PHE A 719 3.80 -11.30 -37.18
C PHE A 719 2.48 -10.83 -37.81
N LEU A 720 2.21 -11.20 -39.07
CA LEU A 720 0.97 -10.85 -39.74
C LEU A 720 -0.25 -11.47 -39.04
N GLN A 721 -0.15 -12.71 -38.55
CA GLN A 721 -1.19 -13.32 -37.73
C GLN A 721 -1.46 -12.52 -36.45
N TYR A 722 -0.42 -12.04 -35.75
CA TYR A 722 -0.59 -11.24 -34.54
C TYR A 722 -1.25 -9.88 -34.83
N VAL A 723 -0.99 -9.30 -36.01
CA VAL A 723 -1.69 -8.11 -36.51
C VAL A 723 -3.16 -8.44 -36.81
N ASP A 724 -3.42 -9.54 -37.51
CA ASP A 724 -4.78 -9.96 -37.91
C ASP A 724 -5.67 -10.28 -36.69
N HIS A 725 -5.09 -10.86 -35.63
CA HIS A 725 -5.79 -11.12 -34.37
C HIS A 725 -5.85 -9.88 -33.44
N GLY A 726 -5.27 -8.75 -33.85
CA GLY A 726 -5.30 -7.49 -33.08
C GLY A 726 -4.47 -7.51 -31.79
N VAL A 727 -3.47 -8.40 -31.70
CA VAL A 727 -2.47 -8.42 -30.62
C VAL A 727 -1.45 -7.31 -30.85
N LEU A 728 -0.96 -7.16 -32.10
CA LEU A 728 -0.08 -6.07 -32.50
C LEU A 728 -0.90 -4.97 -33.18
N GLN A 729 -0.94 -3.80 -32.55
CA GLN A 729 -1.63 -2.63 -33.09
C GLN A 729 -0.67 -1.79 -33.95
N LEU A 730 -1.00 -1.66 -35.24
CA LEU A 730 -0.24 -0.84 -36.18
C LEU A 730 -0.53 0.64 -35.92
N THR A 731 0.44 1.35 -35.35
CA THR A 731 0.39 2.81 -35.13
C THR A 731 0.88 3.56 -36.36
N GLU A 732 0.40 4.80 -36.55
CA GLU A 732 0.83 5.67 -37.66
C GLU A 732 2.34 5.92 -37.62
N THR A 733 2.91 6.07 -36.43
CA THR A 733 4.35 6.24 -36.19
C THR A 733 5.16 4.99 -36.54
N PHE A 734 4.69 3.80 -36.16
CA PHE A 734 5.33 2.54 -36.54
C PHE A 734 5.40 2.38 -38.06
N VAL A 735 4.26 2.58 -38.72
CA VAL A 735 4.19 2.40 -40.17
C VAL A 735 4.95 3.50 -40.90
N SER A 736 4.90 4.75 -40.42
CA SER A 736 5.73 5.84 -40.97
C SER A 736 7.22 5.52 -40.85
N ARG A 737 7.68 4.96 -39.73
CA ARG A 737 9.06 4.47 -39.56
C ARG A 737 9.40 3.32 -40.52
N LEU A 738 8.45 2.40 -40.74
CA LEU A 738 8.60 1.30 -41.68
C LEU A 738 8.74 1.78 -43.14
N MET A 739 7.99 2.83 -43.51
CA MET A 739 7.89 3.34 -44.88
C MET A 739 8.97 4.36 -45.25
N THR A 740 9.24 5.34 -44.37
CA THR A 740 10.19 6.43 -44.64
C THR A 740 11.63 6.09 -44.28
N GLY A 741 11.84 5.15 -43.35
CA GLY A 741 13.16 4.91 -42.76
C GLY A 741 13.73 6.09 -41.96
N ARG A 742 12.99 7.20 -41.79
CA ARG A 742 13.42 8.36 -40.98
C ARG A 742 12.89 8.22 -39.56
N CYS A 743 13.79 8.14 -38.58
CA CYS A 743 13.49 8.49 -37.20
C CYS A 743 13.38 10.01 -37.11
N VAL A 744 12.17 10.57 -37.22
CA VAL A 744 11.94 11.96 -36.83
C VAL A 744 11.86 12.00 -35.30
N LEU A 745 13.01 12.06 -34.63
CA LEU A 745 13.08 12.54 -33.25
C LEU A 745 13.04 14.07 -33.31
N MET A 746 11.85 14.65 -33.23
CA MET A 746 11.71 16.07 -32.93
C MET A 746 12.07 16.26 -31.45
N ASN A 747 13.35 16.53 -31.16
CA ASN A 747 13.73 17.08 -29.87
C ASN A 747 13.80 18.60 -30.00
N THR A 748 13.00 19.26 -29.17
CA THR A 748 13.15 20.65 -28.78
C THR A 748 14.58 20.94 -28.35
N GLU A 749 15.10 22.04 -28.88
CA GLU A 749 16.33 22.76 -28.54
C GLU A 749 16.90 22.43 -27.15
N SER A 750 17.88 21.54 -27.11
CA SER A 750 18.86 21.47 -26.02
C SER A 750 20.10 20.76 -26.55
N GLU A 751 21.07 21.56 -26.97
CA GLU A 751 22.40 21.12 -27.37
C GLU A 751 23.11 20.45 -26.18
N SER A 752 23.20 19.12 -26.19
CA SER A 752 24.30 18.36 -25.56
C SER A 752 24.04 16.84 -25.59
N TRP A 753 24.00 16.25 -26.79
CA TRP A 753 24.37 14.84 -26.93
C TRP A 753 25.38 14.71 -28.07
N GLN A 754 26.65 14.71 -27.69
CA GLN A 754 27.77 14.40 -28.59
C GLN A 754 27.86 12.87 -28.75
N TYR A 755 26.89 12.29 -29.47
CA TYR A 755 27.00 10.98 -30.10
C TYR A 755 26.57 11.12 -31.56
N SER A 756 27.45 10.70 -32.45
CA SER A 756 27.33 10.79 -33.92
C SER A 756 25.94 10.33 -34.42
N PRO A 757 25.34 10.98 -35.43
CA PRO A 757 24.10 10.53 -36.05
C PRO A 757 24.39 9.24 -36.84
N VAL A 758 24.39 8.11 -36.15
CA VAL A 758 24.38 6.79 -36.80
C VAL A 758 23.03 6.71 -37.51
N LEU A 759 23.06 6.84 -38.84
CA LEU A 759 21.94 6.52 -39.72
C LEU A 759 21.32 5.19 -39.26
N PHE A 760 20.11 5.22 -38.72
CA PHE A 760 19.34 4.00 -38.50
C PHE A 760 19.05 3.39 -39.88
N HIS A 761 19.79 2.34 -40.24
CA HIS A 761 19.75 1.77 -41.57
C HIS A 761 18.44 0.98 -41.84
N ASN A 762 17.82 1.31 -42.99
CA ASN A 762 16.53 0.93 -43.61
C ASN A 762 16.06 -0.54 -43.61
N LEU A 763 14.76 -0.85 -43.62
CA LEU A 763 14.31 -2.06 -44.35
C LEU A 763 14.40 -1.75 -45.85
N ASP A 764 15.29 -2.44 -46.56
CA ASP A 764 15.43 -2.28 -48.00
C ASP A 764 14.15 -2.68 -48.75
N ASN A 765 14.02 -2.22 -49.98
CA ASN A 765 12.97 -2.62 -50.90
C ASN A 765 13.39 -3.94 -51.61
N SER A 766 13.92 -4.91 -50.86
CA SER A 766 14.06 -6.26 -51.40
C SER A 766 12.66 -6.87 -51.59
N ASP A 767 12.48 -7.74 -52.59
CA ASP A 767 11.18 -8.38 -52.91
C ASP A 767 10.45 -8.89 -51.65
N ALA A 768 11.24 -9.47 -50.74
CA ALA A 768 10.76 -10.06 -49.51
C ALA A 768 10.28 -9.01 -48.47
N ASN A 769 10.90 -7.82 -48.42
CA ASN A 769 10.52 -6.73 -47.52
C ASN A 769 9.42 -5.84 -48.13
N GLU A 770 9.39 -5.71 -49.46
CA GLU A 770 8.25 -5.11 -50.17
C GLU A 770 6.97 -5.91 -49.95
N GLU A 771 7.03 -7.25 -50.05
CA GLU A 771 5.89 -8.12 -49.76
C GLU A 771 5.34 -7.90 -48.34
N LEU A 772 6.21 -7.70 -47.35
CA LEU A 772 5.83 -7.38 -45.97
C LEU A 772 5.17 -5.99 -45.88
N LYS A 773 5.76 -4.95 -46.50
CA LYS A 773 5.20 -3.59 -46.54
C LYS A 773 3.82 -3.58 -47.19
N PHE A 774 3.63 -4.26 -48.32
CA PHE A 774 2.32 -4.42 -48.96
C PHE A 774 1.33 -5.18 -48.10
N SER A 775 1.78 -6.26 -47.45
CA SER A 775 0.92 -7.04 -46.56
C SER A 775 0.42 -6.23 -45.36
N ILE A 776 1.24 -5.30 -44.84
CA ILE A 776 0.86 -4.38 -43.78
C ILE A 776 -0.08 -3.30 -44.30
N LEU A 777 0.22 -2.67 -45.45
CA LEU A 777 -0.64 -1.65 -46.08
C LEU A 777 -2.08 -2.13 -46.28
N LYS A 778 -2.26 -3.35 -46.79
CA LYS A 778 -3.58 -3.97 -46.99
C LYS A 778 -4.42 -4.13 -45.72
N ARG A 779 -3.79 -4.06 -44.54
CA ARG A 779 -4.42 -4.26 -43.23
C ARG A 779 -4.67 -2.95 -42.48
N LEU A 780 -4.25 -1.80 -43.03
CA LEU A 780 -4.48 -0.50 -42.42
C LEU A 780 -5.90 0.00 -42.72
N PRO A 781 -6.51 0.81 -41.82
CA PRO A 781 -7.71 1.57 -42.14
C PRO A 781 -7.45 2.58 -43.27
N GLU A 782 -8.41 2.75 -44.18
CA GLU A 782 -8.31 3.64 -45.36
C GLU A 782 -7.82 5.06 -45.03
N SER A 783 -8.21 5.61 -43.88
CA SER A 783 -7.83 6.97 -43.46
C SER A 783 -6.36 7.10 -43.05
N MET A 784 -5.74 6.01 -42.59
CA MET A 784 -4.32 5.94 -42.23
C MET A 784 -3.50 5.53 -43.45
N GLU A 785 -4.01 4.62 -44.28
CA GLU A 785 -3.42 4.26 -45.58
C GLU A 785 -3.23 5.49 -46.46
N GLN A 786 -4.24 6.34 -46.61
CA GLN A 786 -4.15 7.58 -47.40
C GLN A 786 -3.00 8.49 -46.94
N ARG A 787 -2.83 8.70 -45.63
CA ARG A 787 -1.76 9.57 -45.09
C ARG A 787 -0.37 8.97 -45.27
N ILE A 788 -0.26 7.65 -45.11
CA ILE A 788 1.01 6.93 -45.12
C ILE A 788 1.48 6.63 -46.52
N CYS A 789 0.57 6.42 -47.48
CA CYS A 789 0.92 6.24 -48.88
C CYS A 789 1.79 7.41 -49.36
N HIS A 790 1.44 8.67 -49.00
CA HIS A 790 2.24 9.86 -49.31
C HIS A 790 3.69 9.86 -48.76
N LEU A 791 4.00 8.98 -47.79
CA LEU A 791 5.30 8.92 -47.13
C LEU A 791 6.24 7.85 -47.73
N TRP A 792 5.71 6.88 -48.48
CA TRP A 792 6.52 5.82 -49.07
C TRP A 792 7.00 6.20 -50.47
N ASP A 793 8.30 6.38 -50.63
CA ASP A 793 8.94 6.60 -51.93
C ASP A 793 8.98 5.30 -52.74
N HIS A 794 7.88 5.00 -53.43
CA HIS A 794 7.68 3.81 -54.25
C HIS A 794 6.68 4.10 -55.39
N PRO A 795 6.84 3.52 -56.61
CA PRO A 795 5.98 3.81 -57.76
C PRO A 795 4.47 3.66 -57.52
N ILE A 796 4.07 2.73 -56.64
CA ILE A 796 2.67 2.53 -56.26
C ILE A 796 2.12 3.71 -55.45
N SER A 797 2.93 4.34 -54.60
CA SER A 797 2.52 5.55 -53.90
C SER A 797 2.25 6.68 -54.90
N SER A 798 3.17 6.93 -55.83
CA SER A 798 3.01 7.92 -56.90
C SER A 798 1.78 7.64 -57.78
N ALA A 799 1.49 6.37 -58.04
CA ALA A 799 0.28 5.94 -58.76
C ALA A 799 -1.01 6.19 -57.95
N CYS A 800 -1.00 5.99 -56.63
CA CYS A 800 -2.14 6.34 -55.76
C CYS A 800 -2.35 7.85 -55.67
N ILE A 801 -1.27 8.62 -55.46
CA ILE A 801 -1.27 10.09 -55.40
C ILE A 801 -1.83 10.68 -56.69
N SER A 802 -1.35 10.21 -57.84
CA SER A 802 -1.83 10.67 -59.15
C SER A 802 -3.31 10.37 -59.36
N ARG A 803 -3.80 9.19 -58.96
CA ARG A 803 -5.23 8.83 -59.06
C ARG A 803 -6.11 9.69 -58.14
N ASP A 804 -5.68 9.95 -56.91
CA ASP A 804 -6.43 10.79 -55.98
C ASP A 804 -6.40 12.27 -56.40
N TYR A 805 -5.28 12.73 -56.97
CA TYR A 805 -5.16 14.07 -57.56
C TYR A 805 -6.14 14.26 -58.73
N VAL A 806 -6.15 13.33 -59.71
CA VAL A 806 -7.08 13.35 -60.83
C VAL A 806 -8.53 13.28 -60.35
N ARG A 807 -8.83 12.39 -59.39
CA ARG A 807 -10.17 12.30 -58.78
C ARG A 807 -10.58 13.63 -58.15
N GLY A 808 -9.70 14.26 -57.37
CA GLY A 808 -9.96 15.55 -56.73
C GLY A 808 -10.18 16.69 -57.71
N LEU A 809 -9.42 16.76 -58.80
CA LEU A 809 -9.61 17.73 -59.88
C LEU A 809 -10.97 17.56 -60.57
N LEU A 810 -11.32 16.32 -60.92
CA LEU A 810 -12.59 15.99 -61.57
C LEU A 810 -13.80 16.28 -60.65
N GLU A 811 -13.70 15.96 -59.36
CA GLU A 811 -14.75 16.24 -58.36
C GLU A 811 -14.91 17.74 -58.08
N LYS A 812 -13.82 18.50 -58.00
CA LYS A 812 -13.86 19.97 -57.87
C LYS A 812 -14.57 20.58 -59.07
N HIS A 813 -14.22 20.15 -60.29
CA HIS A 813 -14.85 20.65 -61.51
C HIS A 813 -16.33 20.25 -61.64
N ALA A 814 -16.72 19.07 -61.14
CA ALA A 814 -18.13 18.66 -61.07
C ALA A 814 -18.95 19.55 -60.11
N LYS A 815 -18.36 20.01 -59.00
CA LYS A 815 -19.00 20.95 -58.07
C LYS A 815 -19.07 22.38 -58.63
N THR A 816 -18.06 22.83 -59.38
CA THR A 816 -18.05 24.18 -60.00
C THR A 816 -19.09 24.32 -61.12
N LYS A 817 -19.48 23.23 -61.80
CA LYS A 817 -20.56 23.22 -62.79
C LYS A 817 -21.96 23.48 -62.24
N GLY A 818 -22.16 23.48 -60.91
CA GLY A 818 -23.44 23.85 -60.30
C GLY A 818 -23.73 25.37 -60.30
N SER A 819 -22.77 26.23 -60.66
CA SER A 819 -22.89 27.68 -60.42
C SER A 819 -22.53 28.60 -61.60
N MET A 820 -22.11 28.09 -62.76
CA MET A 820 -21.84 28.94 -63.93
C MET A 820 -22.23 28.22 -65.21
N PHE A 821 -23.48 28.37 -65.64
CA PHE A 821 -23.92 28.39 -67.05
C PHE A 821 -25.42 28.73 -67.08
N MET A 822 -25.74 29.97 -66.70
CA MET A 822 -26.95 30.65 -67.17
C MET A 822 -26.48 31.94 -67.86
N GLU A 823 -27.06 32.19 -69.03
CA GLU A 823 -26.94 33.36 -69.92
C GLU A 823 -25.72 33.43 -70.87
N ARG A 824 -25.93 33.10 -72.15
CA ARG A 824 -26.52 34.04 -73.13
C ARG A 824 -26.84 33.29 -74.44
N ASP A 825 -28.09 33.39 -74.88
CA ASP A 825 -28.56 32.90 -76.18
C ASP A 825 -27.89 33.62 -77.35
N GLU A 826 -27.43 32.87 -78.35
CA GLU A 826 -27.64 33.18 -79.77
C GLU A 826 -27.91 31.87 -80.54
N PRO A 827 -28.95 31.81 -81.39
CA PRO A 827 -29.33 30.59 -82.08
C PRO A 827 -28.63 30.53 -83.44
N GLY A 828 -27.66 29.63 -83.61
CA GLY A 828 -27.11 29.45 -84.96
C GLY A 828 -25.78 28.77 -85.09
N PHE A 829 -25.42 27.77 -84.29
CA PHE A 829 -24.37 26.83 -84.67
C PHE A 829 -24.71 25.45 -84.12
N ARG A 830 -24.98 24.50 -85.02
CA ARG A 830 -24.73 23.08 -84.72
C ARG A 830 -23.28 22.82 -85.07
N PRO A 831 -22.38 22.51 -84.12
CA PRO A 831 -21.16 21.83 -84.46
C PRO A 831 -21.47 20.32 -84.48
N GLU A 832 -21.63 19.79 -85.68
CA GLU A 832 -21.33 18.39 -85.94
C GLU A 832 -19.89 18.12 -85.50
N PHE A 833 -19.72 17.12 -84.63
CA PHE A 833 -18.46 16.51 -84.23
C PHE A 833 -17.33 17.46 -83.80
N LEU A 834 -17.02 17.50 -82.50
CA LEU A 834 -15.64 17.59 -81.97
C LEU A 834 -15.65 17.26 -80.46
N PRO A 835 -15.81 15.98 -80.06
CA PRO A 835 -15.76 15.61 -78.63
C PRO A 835 -14.36 15.81 -78.03
N LEU A 836 -13.32 15.67 -78.84
CA LEU A 836 -11.92 15.72 -78.38
C LEU A 836 -11.46 17.16 -78.11
N THR A 837 -11.60 18.11 -79.03
CA THR A 837 -11.12 19.49 -78.80
C THR A 837 -11.87 20.20 -77.69
N PHE A 838 -13.16 19.92 -77.49
CA PHE A 838 -13.92 20.47 -76.36
C PHE A 838 -13.44 19.90 -75.03
N LEU A 839 -13.17 18.60 -74.99
CA LEU A 839 -12.61 17.91 -73.82
C LEU A 839 -11.16 18.33 -73.55
N THR A 840 -10.32 18.45 -74.58
CA THR A 840 -8.94 18.95 -74.49
C THR A 840 -8.93 20.40 -74.01
N LYS A 841 -9.86 21.23 -74.47
CA LYS A 841 -9.99 22.62 -74.00
C LYS A 841 -10.44 22.69 -72.54
N ILE A 842 -11.34 21.80 -72.11
CA ILE A 842 -11.74 21.68 -70.69
C ILE A 842 -10.57 21.18 -69.84
N LEU A 843 -9.78 20.20 -70.31
CA LEU A 843 -8.62 19.67 -69.60
C LEU A 843 -7.49 20.70 -69.52
N LEU A 844 -7.23 21.47 -70.58
CA LEU A 844 -6.29 22.60 -70.59
C LEU A 844 -6.72 23.73 -69.64
N ASP A 845 -8.02 24.06 -69.58
CA ASP A 845 -8.54 25.07 -68.63
C ASP A 845 -8.47 24.58 -67.17
N VAL A 846 -8.48 23.25 -66.95
CA VAL A 846 -8.27 22.61 -65.64
C VAL A 846 -6.79 22.61 -65.25
N GLU A 847 -5.90 22.36 -66.21
CA GLU A 847 -4.44 22.41 -66.07
C GLU A 847 -3.96 23.82 -65.74
N ASP A 848 -4.39 24.85 -66.48
CA ASP A 848 -4.01 26.26 -66.25
C ASP A 848 -4.50 26.82 -64.90
N ARG A 849 -5.55 26.23 -64.32
CA ARG A 849 -6.11 26.64 -63.01
C ARG A 849 -5.59 25.80 -61.84
N ALA A 850 -4.87 24.71 -62.11
CA ALA A 850 -4.34 23.82 -61.08
C ALA A 850 -2.96 24.30 -60.62
N LEU A 851 -2.90 24.93 -59.45
CA LEU A 851 -1.62 25.17 -58.76
C LEU A 851 -0.96 23.82 -58.42
N ASN A 852 0.34 23.66 -58.71
CA ASN A 852 1.11 22.47 -58.34
C ASN A 852 1.16 22.34 -56.80
N PRO A 853 0.44 21.38 -56.19
CA PRO A 853 0.38 21.27 -54.75
C PRO A 853 1.59 20.51 -54.17
N PHE A 854 2.50 20.01 -55.01
CA PHE A 854 3.59 19.12 -54.62
C PHE A 854 4.95 19.82 -54.50
N GLU A 855 5.05 21.15 -54.74
CA GLU A 855 6.31 21.90 -54.64
C GLU A 855 6.93 21.89 -53.22
N GLU A 856 6.15 21.63 -52.17
CA GLU A 856 6.61 21.53 -50.78
C GLU A 856 6.83 20.10 -50.26
N GLN A 857 6.52 19.04 -51.04
CA GLN A 857 6.62 17.65 -50.59
C GLN A 857 7.92 16.99 -51.07
N GLU A 858 8.96 16.93 -50.22
CA GLU A 858 10.30 16.40 -50.53
C GLU A 858 10.34 14.98 -51.13
N ASN A 859 9.31 14.14 -50.93
CA ASN A 859 9.32 12.71 -51.27
C ASN A 859 8.50 12.36 -52.52
N VAL A 860 8.00 13.35 -53.28
CA VAL A 860 7.14 13.12 -54.44
C VAL A 860 7.74 13.78 -55.66
N ASP A 861 8.18 12.99 -56.65
CA ASP A 861 8.56 13.51 -57.96
C ASP A 861 7.29 13.99 -58.69
N ALA A 862 7.05 15.29 -58.62
CA ALA A 862 5.89 15.95 -59.21
C ALA A 862 5.76 15.65 -60.71
N ARG A 863 6.87 15.58 -61.46
CA ARG A 863 6.86 15.27 -62.89
C ARG A 863 6.43 13.84 -63.16
N PHE A 864 6.89 12.90 -62.35
CA PHE A 864 6.49 11.49 -62.47
C PHE A 864 5.00 11.29 -62.12
N VAL A 865 4.50 12.00 -61.10
CA VAL A 865 3.08 11.97 -60.71
C VAL A 865 2.21 12.59 -61.80
N GLU A 866 2.61 13.70 -62.41
CA GLU A 866 1.93 14.32 -63.57
C GLU A 866 1.88 13.38 -64.77
N GLU A 867 3.01 12.76 -65.14
CA GLU A 867 3.06 11.81 -66.26
C GLU A 867 2.17 10.58 -66.00
N THR A 868 2.16 10.07 -64.77
CA THR A 868 1.32 8.94 -64.36
C THR A 868 -0.16 9.33 -64.32
N ALA A 869 -0.49 10.53 -63.84
CA ALA A 869 -1.84 11.08 -63.83
C ALA A 869 -2.39 11.24 -65.26
N LEU A 870 -1.56 11.74 -66.19
CA LEU A 870 -1.89 11.86 -67.60
C LEU A 870 -2.19 10.50 -68.23
N LYS A 871 -1.32 9.51 -68.02
CA LYS A 871 -1.53 8.13 -68.50
C LYS A 871 -2.79 7.50 -67.92
N GLN A 872 -3.07 7.67 -66.63
CA GLN A 872 -4.30 7.16 -65.99
C GLN A 872 -5.56 7.85 -66.54
N THR A 873 -5.48 9.15 -66.82
CA THR A 873 -6.57 9.90 -67.45
C THR A 873 -6.83 9.40 -68.87
N LEU A 874 -5.78 9.17 -69.68
CA LEU A 874 -5.89 8.59 -71.02
C LEU A 874 -6.50 7.18 -71.00
N ILE A 875 -6.11 6.35 -70.02
CA ILE A 875 -6.68 5.00 -69.82
C ILE A 875 -8.17 5.06 -69.47
N LEU A 876 -8.57 5.90 -68.50
CA LEU A 876 -9.98 6.07 -68.11
C LEU A 876 -10.84 6.61 -69.26
N MET A 877 -10.25 7.38 -70.17
CA MET A 877 -10.92 7.90 -71.35
C MET A 877 -10.84 6.95 -72.57
N GLY A 878 -10.27 5.75 -72.40
CA GLY A 878 -10.25 4.70 -73.43
C GLY A 878 -9.21 4.88 -74.53
N PHE A 879 -8.20 5.74 -74.34
CA PHE A 879 -7.15 6.03 -75.32
C PHE A 879 -5.86 5.24 -75.02
N GLN A 880 -5.94 3.90 -74.97
CA GLN A 880 -4.78 3.06 -74.62
C GLN A 880 -3.76 2.85 -75.77
N ASP A 881 -4.13 3.07 -77.03
CA ASP A 881 -3.29 2.75 -78.21
C ASP A 881 -2.96 3.95 -79.11
N LYS A 882 -2.51 5.08 -78.55
CA LYS A 882 -1.92 6.16 -79.36
C LYS A 882 -0.63 6.72 -78.78
#